data_AF-A0A1F8AE74-F1
#
_entry.id   AF-A0A1F8AE74-F1
#
_cell.length_a   1.000
_cell.length_b   1.000
_cell.length_c   1.000
_cell.angle_alpha   90.00
_cell.angle_beta   90.00
_cell.angle_gamma   90.00
#
_symmetry.space_group_name_H-M   'P 1'
#
loop_
_entity.id
_entity.type
_entity.pdbx_description
1 polymer ?
#
loop_
_entity_poly.entity_id
_entity_poly.type
_entity_poly.pdbx_seq_one_letter_code
_entity_poly.pdbx_strand_id
1 'polypeptide(L)'
;MRRKNHSSFAASRQGTSYRRIAGTQLRTPIRSNVRTALDQRCSEGARNLSSLGGSRREGLPASTPGPEALCRDDDLLFDAFGLPSLRTKFNGNTSIFCADKHDSETSHNTPHQSVASSSSDIETRSPSSPLLRLQVGRTRPYVAQDSGSKRRHQDHQFRSEECERSHVAATLEQRTPFQDIPVLIRGIVLVSVHELPDKYRSLFHFPAFNAIQSKCFQPVYKRDDNIVLAAPTGSGKTVVMELAICRLLNNLKDERFKVIYQAPTKSLCSERFRDWNRKFHSLGLQCAELTGDTDYTQMRIVQNSQIIITTPEKWDSVTRKWKDHARLMQLVKLFLIDEVHILKESRGATLEAVVSRMKTIGSNVRFVALSATIPNSEDIATWLGKNATNQHVPAHREHFGEEFRPVRLQRFVYGYQSHGNDFAFDKMCSSKLPDVLAMHSCRKPIMIFCCTRNSSVATAKELARLWSMSNPPARLWKGSSTSLEFNNVDLKITSAAGVAFHHAGLNPGDRQTIENGFLQGQINIICCTSTLAVGVNLPCHLVIIKNTVGWLDGGCKEYSDLEIMQMLGRAGRPQFDNDAVAVILTRKERVNYYERLVSGSESLESCLHLNLIDHLNAEIGLGNVTSVESGIRWLAGTFLFVRLRRNPTYYQLREGANREDEDEMLRQICEKDIKLLQESNLVSTGRLRSTQFGDAMARYYVRFETMKTFLTLKHHSTMSQILSVISQAEEFRDIRIKAGEKSLYKEINRGTGIMFPIKVDIALPAHKVSLLIQSELGVVEFPDDEQFQKHKFAFQQDKGFVFSHVNRLIRCIIDCQIALEDSIATRNALELARSFGAKVWDRSPFQMKQIEQIGVVAVRKLAAAGITSIEALECAEPQQIDMILSKNPPFGLKLLGRLLEFPKLRVSVKMIKKEVKHGNPVRVHFKAEVAFMNEKCPTTFQRRPVHVCFLAETSNSLMIDFRRMSASKIHSIQEIPLHVEMGSPDQHITCYAMCDDIAGTLRSAELRPALPASLFPFYSSKDSDETSQKHMMNMSRPRSNTSLRVKPNKEYNLDSFGSDDSLFNDLLETGLIPRLFPFVQ
;
A
#
# COMPACT_ATOMS: atom_id res chain seq x y z
N MET A 1 65.01 -17.06 5.84
CA MET A 1 66.33 -17.03 6.49
C MET A 1 66.15 -17.20 8.01
N ARG A 2 66.86 -18.20 8.57
CA ARG A 2 67.32 -18.40 9.97
C ARG A 2 66.34 -18.41 11.17
N ARG A 3 66.23 -19.64 11.73
CA ARG A 3 66.39 -20.10 13.13
C ARG A 3 65.41 -19.57 14.20
N LYS A 4 64.58 -20.41 14.82
CA LYS A 4 64.80 -21.45 15.88
C LYS A 4 65.16 -20.90 17.27
N ASN A 5 64.54 -21.56 18.28
CA ASN A 5 64.83 -21.67 19.73
C ASN A 5 63.70 -21.07 20.58
N HIS A 6 63.18 -21.65 21.68
CA HIS A 6 63.49 -22.82 22.53
C HIS A 6 62.17 -23.14 23.31
N SER A 7 61.68 -24.39 23.41
CA SER A 7 61.80 -25.32 24.58
C SER A 7 61.51 -24.67 25.95
N SER A 8 60.76 -25.20 26.91
CA SER A 8 60.22 -26.55 27.18
C SER A 8 59.72 -26.64 28.64
N PHE A 9 58.93 -27.68 28.96
CA PHE A 9 58.63 -28.26 30.29
C PHE A 9 57.74 -27.46 31.26
N ALA A 10 56.99 -28.06 32.20
CA ALA A 10 56.24 -29.31 32.31
C ALA A 10 55.51 -29.26 33.68
N ALA A 11 54.40 -30.01 33.78
CA ALA A 11 53.90 -30.79 34.93
C ALA A 11 54.31 -30.32 36.36
N SER A 12 53.43 -30.13 37.35
CA SER A 12 52.46 -31.12 37.83
C SER A 12 51.95 -30.74 39.23
N ARG A 13 50.88 -31.45 39.63
CA ARG A 13 50.51 -31.93 40.99
C ARG A 13 49.59 -31.11 41.90
N GLN A 14 48.48 -31.80 42.20
CA GLN A 14 47.89 -32.09 43.53
C GLN A 14 47.45 -30.85 44.33
N GLY A 15 46.17 -30.66 44.66
CA GLY A 15 45.15 -31.63 45.05
C GLY A 15 44.74 -31.29 46.48
N THR A 16 43.45 -31.05 46.74
CA THR A 16 42.80 -31.29 48.04
C THR A 16 41.30 -30.97 47.95
N SER A 17 40.52 -32.03 48.03
CA SER A 17 39.11 -32.00 48.45
C SER A 17 39.06 -31.92 49.97
N TYR A 18 38.13 -31.16 50.59
CA TYR A 18 37.47 -31.58 51.84
C TYR A 18 36.23 -30.72 52.21
N ARG A 19 35.08 -31.42 52.28
CA ARG A 19 33.91 -31.36 53.20
C ARG A 19 33.21 -30.04 53.61
N ARG A 20 31.90 -30.05 53.33
CA ARG A 20 30.70 -29.85 54.21
C ARG A 20 30.90 -29.16 55.56
N ILE A 21 29.99 -28.24 55.89
CA ILE A 21 29.22 -28.18 57.16
C ILE A 21 27.88 -27.43 56.92
N ALA A 22 26.82 -27.93 57.55
CA ALA A 22 25.48 -27.36 57.66
C ALA A 22 25.32 -26.59 58.99
N GLY A 23 24.31 -25.71 59.10
CA GLY A 23 23.69 -25.38 60.39
C GLY A 23 23.51 -23.89 60.73
N THR A 24 22.27 -23.42 60.55
CA THR A 24 21.38 -22.68 61.48
C THR A 24 21.90 -21.81 62.63
N GLN A 25 21.04 -20.82 62.97
CA GLN A 25 20.94 -19.96 64.18
C GLN A 25 21.68 -18.62 64.10
N LEU A 26 21.28 -17.49 64.70
CA LEU A 26 20.03 -16.88 65.23
C LEU A 26 20.47 -15.47 65.76
N ARG A 27 19.54 -14.53 65.94
CA ARG A 27 19.62 -13.28 66.78
C ARG A 27 20.33 -12.02 66.22
N THR A 28 19.49 -11.05 65.81
CA THR A 28 19.20 -9.70 66.41
C THR A 28 20.15 -9.16 67.51
N PRO A 29 20.11 -7.88 68.01
CA PRO A 29 18.97 -6.92 67.99
C PRO A 29 19.31 -5.37 68.06
N ILE A 30 18.28 -4.52 68.31
CA ILE A 30 18.26 -3.22 69.09
C ILE A 30 18.68 -1.93 68.34
N ARG A 31 18.04 -0.74 68.41
CA ARG A 31 16.80 -0.11 68.96
C ARG A 31 16.68 1.26 68.23
N SER A 32 15.52 1.87 68.00
CA SER A 32 14.81 2.75 68.96
C SER A 32 13.56 3.32 68.24
N ASN A 33 12.34 3.05 68.73
CA ASN A 33 11.46 3.89 69.58
C ASN A 33 10.58 4.89 68.80
N VAL A 34 9.24 4.71 68.84
CA VAL A 34 8.23 5.48 69.64
C VAL A 34 7.61 6.60 68.78
N ARG A 35 6.31 6.93 68.72
CA ARG A 35 5.00 6.43 69.18
C ARG A 35 3.97 7.41 68.57
N THR A 36 2.80 6.91 68.19
CA THR A 36 1.44 7.47 68.40
C THR A 36 1.17 8.98 68.37
N ALA A 37 0.28 9.35 67.44
CA ALA A 37 -1.09 9.84 67.65
C ALA A 37 -1.40 11.35 67.79
N LEU A 38 -2.63 11.63 67.29
CA LEU A 38 -3.52 12.80 67.35
C LEU A 38 -3.35 13.76 66.15
N ASP A 39 -4.38 14.03 65.34
CA ASP A 39 -5.70 14.43 65.81
C ASP A 39 -6.90 14.03 64.92
N GLN A 40 -8.07 14.14 65.54
CA GLN A 40 -9.40 13.64 65.20
C GLN A 40 -10.31 14.72 64.58
N ARG A 41 -11.37 14.23 63.89
CA ARG A 41 -12.75 14.76 63.78
C ARG A 41 -13.03 16.10 63.07
N CYS A 42 -13.94 16.05 62.11
CA CYS A 42 -15.36 16.53 62.18
C CYS A 42 -16.01 16.31 60.79
N SER A 43 -17.08 15.53 60.63
CA SER A 43 -18.50 15.76 60.96
C SER A 43 -19.31 16.43 59.83
N GLU A 44 -20.32 15.69 59.36
CA GLU A 44 -21.70 16.11 59.02
C GLU A 44 -22.01 16.97 57.78
N GLY A 45 -22.99 16.48 57.00
CA GLY A 45 -24.28 17.20 56.95
C GLY A 45 -24.81 17.68 55.59
N ALA A 46 -25.85 16.99 55.11
CA ALA A 46 -27.14 17.53 54.61
C ALA A 46 -27.16 18.42 53.32
N ARG A 47 -27.83 17.99 52.24
CA ARG A 47 -29.29 18.04 51.91
C ARG A 47 -29.64 19.19 50.95
N ASN A 48 -30.36 18.80 49.89
CA ASN A 48 -31.40 19.49 49.13
C ASN A 48 -31.88 20.87 49.61
N LEU A 49 -32.12 21.76 48.64
CA LEU A 49 -33.36 22.55 48.37
C LEU A 49 -33.01 23.60 47.29
N SER A 50 -33.65 23.58 46.11
CA SER A 50 -34.78 24.44 45.70
C SER A 50 -34.45 25.95 45.78
N SER A 51 -34.81 26.87 44.91
CA SER A 51 -35.73 26.99 43.77
C SER A 51 -35.68 28.49 43.38
N LEU A 52 -36.49 28.90 42.41
CA LEU A 52 -36.86 30.28 42.04
C LEU A 52 -35.89 30.98 41.07
N GLY A 53 -36.34 31.53 39.94
CA GLY A 53 -37.73 31.66 39.52
C GLY A 53 -37.89 32.37 38.17
N GLY A 54 -39.06 32.12 37.57
CA GLY A 54 -39.81 33.03 36.69
C GLY A 54 -39.27 33.25 35.27
N SER A 55 -40.10 33.47 34.25
CA SER A 55 -41.55 33.56 34.17
C SER A 55 -41.94 33.55 32.69
N ARG A 56 -42.98 32.76 32.37
CA ARG A 56 -44.09 32.97 31.39
C ARG A 56 -43.86 33.74 30.08
N ARG A 57 -44.27 33.12 28.96
CA ARG A 57 -45.56 33.34 28.23
C ARG A 57 -45.57 32.49 26.96
N GLU A 58 -46.45 31.49 26.84
CA GLU A 58 -47.83 31.54 26.28
C GLU A 58 -47.88 31.64 24.74
N GLY A 59 -48.55 30.67 24.10
CA GLY A 59 -48.97 30.74 22.70
C GLY A 59 -49.15 29.40 21.98
N LEU A 60 -50.27 28.71 22.25
CA LEU A 60 -50.86 27.58 21.49
C LEU A 60 -51.41 28.05 20.09
N PRO A 61 -52.16 27.25 19.30
CA PRO A 61 -51.79 26.05 18.54
C PRO A 61 -52.38 26.03 17.08
N ALA A 62 -52.21 24.90 16.39
CA ALA A 62 -53.12 24.31 15.37
C ALA A 62 -53.21 24.91 13.95
N SER A 63 -52.92 24.10 12.91
CA SER A 63 -53.95 23.40 12.11
C SER A 63 -53.37 22.74 10.83
N THR A 64 -53.75 21.47 10.65
CA THR A 64 -53.70 20.55 9.49
C THR A 64 -54.69 20.97 8.37
N PRO A 65 -54.92 20.21 7.25
CA PRO A 65 -54.11 19.26 6.45
C PRO A 65 -54.27 19.50 4.90
N GLY A 66 -53.60 18.70 4.05
CA GLY A 66 -54.11 18.40 2.68
C GLY A 66 -53.06 18.40 1.55
N PRO A 67 -53.27 17.65 0.45
CA PRO A 67 -52.27 16.70 -0.07
C PRO A 67 -51.85 16.92 -1.54
N GLU A 68 -50.97 16.02 -2.04
CA GLU A 68 -50.64 15.73 -3.45
C GLU A 68 -49.76 16.76 -4.21
N ALA A 69 -48.89 16.44 -5.15
CA ALA A 69 -48.17 15.23 -5.58
C ALA A 69 -47.14 15.68 -6.65
N LEU A 70 -46.00 14.98 -6.71
CA LEU A 70 -45.16 14.70 -7.90
C LEU A 70 -44.31 15.82 -8.58
N CYS A 71 -43.01 15.69 -8.33
CA CYS A 71 -41.88 15.53 -9.29
C CYS A 71 -41.23 16.72 -10.02
N ARG A 72 -39.89 16.76 -9.83
CA ARG A 72 -38.79 17.21 -10.73
C ARG A 72 -38.62 18.75 -10.83
N ASP A 73 -37.44 19.35 -10.73
CA ASP A 73 -36.03 18.93 -10.86
C ASP A 73 -35.15 19.72 -9.87
N ASP A 74 -34.10 19.06 -9.35
CA ASP A 74 -33.03 19.68 -8.57
C ASP A 74 -31.99 20.30 -9.51
N ASP A 75 -31.75 21.59 -9.32
CA ASP A 75 -30.55 22.28 -9.76
C ASP A 75 -29.91 22.94 -8.52
N LEU A 76 -28.57 22.92 -8.53
CA LEU A 76 -27.63 23.61 -7.64
C LEU A 76 -27.05 22.83 -6.44
N LEU A 77 -25.72 22.70 -6.51
CA LEU A 77 -24.73 23.07 -5.50
C LEU A 77 -25.22 23.06 -4.04
N PHE A 78 -24.52 22.36 -3.15
CA PHE A 78 -23.99 23.00 -1.94
C PHE A 78 -22.89 22.20 -1.23
N ASP A 79 -22.11 23.01 -0.54
CA ASP A 79 -20.81 22.84 0.08
C ASP A 79 -20.69 21.95 1.32
N ALA A 80 -19.41 21.72 1.58
CA ALA A 80 -18.74 21.37 2.81
C ALA A 80 -19.31 21.96 4.13
N PHE A 81 -19.13 21.17 5.19
CA PHE A 81 -19.48 21.47 6.58
C PHE A 81 -18.57 22.53 7.24
N GLY A 82 -19.21 23.46 7.97
CA GLY A 82 -18.64 24.49 8.85
C GLY A 82 -18.05 23.96 10.16
N LEU A 83 -17.37 24.75 11.02
CA LEU A 83 -17.80 25.91 11.84
C LEU A 83 -16.57 26.32 12.74
N PRO A 84 -16.61 27.34 13.65
CA PRO A 84 -17.08 28.72 13.55
C PRO A 84 -16.17 29.80 14.22
N SER A 85 -16.57 31.07 14.01
CA SER A 85 -16.50 32.25 14.90
C SER A 85 -15.18 33.01 15.19
N LEU A 86 -15.13 34.28 14.75
CA LEU A 86 -15.35 35.48 15.61
C LEU A 86 -15.40 36.78 14.78
N ARG A 87 -16.46 37.56 15.03
CA ARG A 87 -16.72 38.91 14.49
C ARG A 87 -15.99 39.96 15.32
N THR A 88 -15.45 40.99 14.66
CA THR A 88 -15.44 42.36 15.17
C THR A 88 -15.90 43.32 14.09
N LYS A 89 -16.88 44.15 14.49
CA LYS A 89 -17.55 45.22 13.76
C LYS A 89 -16.59 46.40 13.54
N PHE A 90 -16.80 47.20 12.49
CA PHE A 90 -17.30 48.59 12.62
C PHE A 90 -17.41 49.31 11.26
N ASN A 91 -18.64 49.80 11.00
CA ASN A 91 -19.10 51.06 10.41
C ASN A 91 -18.54 51.71 9.13
N GLY A 92 -19.52 52.17 8.33
CA GLY A 92 -19.51 53.44 7.58
C GLY A 92 -19.81 53.24 6.09
N ASN A 93 -21.07 53.24 5.62
CA ASN A 93 -21.87 54.41 5.22
C ASN A 93 -21.01 55.52 4.56
N THR A 94 -21.29 56.04 3.37
CA THR A 94 -22.59 56.61 2.92
C THR A 94 -22.53 56.89 1.40
N SER A 95 -23.55 56.51 0.61
CA SER A 95 -24.49 57.38 -0.18
C SER A 95 -23.99 57.88 -1.57
N ILE A 96 -24.72 57.87 -2.70
CA ILE A 96 -25.97 58.59 -3.05
C ILE A 96 -26.50 58.18 -4.47
N PHE A 97 -27.83 57.97 -4.61
CA PHE A 97 -28.81 58.20 -5.72
C PHE A 97 -28.69 57.48 -7.11
N CYS A 98 -29.70 56.66 -7.54
CA CYS A 98 -30.95 56.94 -8.33
C CYS A 98 -30.68 57.24 -9.83
N ALA A 99 -31.43 56.78 -10.86
CA ALA A 99 -32.70 56.06 -11.02
C ALA A 99 -32.87 55.58 -12.49
N ASP A 100 -33.90 54.73 -12.73
CA ASP A 100 -34.75 54.61 -13.96
C ASP A 100 -34.16 54.03 -15.27
N LYS A 101 -34.86 53.27 -16.15
CA LYS A 101 -36.14 52.52 -16.21
C LYS A 101 -36.26 51.89 -17.64
N HIS A 102 -37.00 50.76 -17.76
CA HIS A 102 -37.79 50.26 -18.93
C HIS A 102 -37.07 49.88 -20.27
N ASP A 103 -37.50 48.93 -21.13
CA ASP A 103 -38.59 47.94 -21.18
C ASP A 103 -38.41 46.99 -22.40
N SER A 104 -38.95 45.76 -22.27
CA SER A 104 -39.67 44.88 -23.25
C SER A 104 -39.20 44.74 -24.71
N GLU A 105 -38.79 43.55 -25.22
CA GLU A 105 -39.58 42.35 -25.66
C GLU A 105 -40.00 42.31 -27.16
N THR A 106 -40.13 41.06 -27.64
CA THR A 106 -40.82 40.52 -28.84
C THR A 106 -40.00 40.31 -30.12
N SER A 107 -40.18 39.25 -30.93
CA SER A 107 -40.76 37.91 -30.77
C SER A 107 -40.48 37.09 -32.07
N HIS A 108 -40.29 35.78 -31.89
CA HIS A 108 -40.66 34.60 -32.73
C HIS A 108 -41.01 34.73 -34.24
N ASN A 109 -40.48 33.81 -35.08
CA ASN A 109 -41.19 32.57 -35.49
C ASN A 109 -40.46 31.75 -36.62
N THR A 110 -40.03 30.53 -36.26
CA THR A 110 -40.38 29.20 -36.86
C THR A 110 -40.14 28.90 -38.39
N PRO A 111 -40.24 27.64 -38.89
CA PRO A 111 -39.16 26.64 -38.83
C PRO A 111 -39.07 25.76 -40.13
N HIS A 112 -38.47 24.56 -39.97
CA HIS A 112 -38.55 23.34 -40.80
C HIS A 112 -37.48 23.15 -41.89
N GLN A 113 -36.58 22.17 -41.67
CA GLN A 113 -36.56 20.81 -42.25
C GLN A 113 -35.85 20.80 -43.63
N SER A 114 -35.09 19.80 -44.04
CA SER A 114 -34.59 18.58 -43.45
C SER A 114 -33.68 17.92 -44.52
N VAL A 115 -32.87 16.97 -44.07
CA VAL A 115 -32.48 15.75 -44.81
C VAL A 115 -31.35 15.85 -45.85
N ALA A 116 -30.41 14.92 -45.62
CA ALA A 116 -29.56 14.20 -46.57
C ALA A 116 -28.48 14.98 -47.32
N SER A 117 -27.26 14.49 -47.54
CA SER A 117 -26.43 13.40 -47.02
C SER A 117 -25.41 13.14 -48.12
N SER A 118 -24.13 13.03 -47.74
CA SER A 118 -23.10 12.27 -48.48
C SER A 118 -22.73 12.85 -49.85
N SER A 119 -21.55 12.66 -50.42
CA SER A 119 -20.43 11.77 -50.13
C SER A 119 -19.19 12.39 -50.80
N SER A 120 -18.02 12.22 -50.18
CA SER A 120 -16.92 11.36 -50.67
C SER A 120 -15.90 12.06 -51.58
N ASP A 121 -14.71 12.21 -51.00
CA ASP A 121 -13.42 11.73 -51.51
C ASP A 121 -12.99 12.09 -52.94
N ILE A 122 -11.82 12.73 -53.07
CA ILE A 122 -10.56 12.06 -53.50
C ILE A 122 -9.49 13.14 -53.79
N GLU A 123 -8.39 12.96 -53.07
CA GLU A 123 -6.99 13.10 -53.47
C GLU A 123 -6.45 14.31 -54.28
N THR A 124 -5.46 14.92 -53.62
CA THR A 124 -4.09 15.15 -54.10
C THR A 124 -3.70 16.46 -54.80
N ARG A 125 -2.59 16.97 -54.26
CA ARG A 125 -1.51 17.78 -54.87
C ARG A 125 -1.72 19.30 -54.97
N SER A 126 -1.02 19.95 -54.05
CA SER A 126 -0.36 21.26 -54.19
C SER A 126 0.30 21.42 -55.58
N PRO A 127 0.45 22.65 -56.11
CA PRO A 127 1.48 23.56 -55.61
C PRO A 127 1.12 25.07 -55.61
N SER A 128 2.01 25.79 -54.95
CA SER A 128 2.20 27.23 -54.76
C SER A 128 2.02 28.18 -55.95
N SER A 129 1.32 29.31 -55.68
CA SER A 129 1.53 30.72 -56.15
C SER A 129 1.40 31.00 -57.67
N PRO A 130 1.26 32.26 -58.22
CA PRO A 130 1.45 33.60 -57.62
C PRO A 130 0.52 34.78 -58.11
N LEU A 131 0.60 35.92 -57.40
CA LEU A 131 0.61 37.35 -57.82
C LEU A 131 -0.38 38.04 -58.82
N LEU A 132 -0.70 39.30 -58.44
CA LEU A 132 -1.07 40.54 -59.20
C LEU A 132 -2.54 40.70 -59.67
N ARG A 133 -3.23 41.86 -59.52
CA ARG A 133 -2.82 43.26 -59.76
C ARG A 133 -3.90 44.30 -59.31
N LEU A 134 -3.49 45.59 -59.28
CA LEU A 134 -4.21 46.91 -59.35
C LEU A 134 -4.34 47.64 -58.00
N GLN A 135 -4.09 48.95 -57.81
CA GLN A 135 -3.50 50.08 -58.57
C GLN A 135 -3.47 51.33 -57.62
N VAL A 136 -2.42 52.18 -57.72
CA VAL A 136 -2.34 53.68 -57.58
C VAL A 136 -2.91 54.37 -56.30
N GLY A 137 -2.23 55.32 -55.62
CA GLY A 137 -0.93 55.97 -55.79
C GLY A 137 -0.63 57.11 -54.78
N ARG A 138 0.63 57.62 -54.83
CA ARG A 138 1.23 58.93 -54.40
C ARG A 138 1.08 59.36 -52.91
N THR A 139 2.11 59.83 -52.19
CA THR A 139 3.20 60.79 -52.52
C THR A 139 4.38 60.71 -51.51
N ARG A 140 5.62 60.98 -51.98
CA ARG A 140 6.93 61.15 -51.26
C ARG A 140 7.21 62.66 -51.03
N PRO A 141 8.42 63.18 -50.63
CA PRO A 141 9.77 62.61 -50.33
C PRO A 141 10.41 63.18 -49.02
N TYR A 142 11.56 62.71 -48.49
CA TYR A 142 12.92 63.04 -48.96
C TYR A 142 14.01 62.21 -48.25
N VAL A 143 15.09 61.95 -48.98
CA VAL A 143 16.33 61.26 -48.61
C VAL A 143 17.46 62.30 -48.60
N ALA A 144 18.47 62.16 -47.74
CA ALA A 144 19.83 62.59 -48.07
C ALA A 144 20.88 61.79 -47.29
N GLN A 145 21.94 61.43 -48.02
CA GLN A 145 23.12 60.69 -47.58
C GLN A 145 24.21 61.65 -47.04
N ASP A 146 25.15 61.02 -46.34
CA ASP A 146 26.60 61.17 -46.49
C ASP A 146 27.42 62.21 -45.69
N SER A 147 28.66 61.77 -45.44
CA SER A 147 29.91 62.50 -45.13
C SER A 147 30.31 62.77 -43.67
N GLY A 148 31.49 62.25 -43.31
CA GLY A 148 32.66 63.12 -43.11
C GLY A 148 33.17 63.42 -41.69
N SER A 149 34.20 62.66 -41.28
CA SER A 149 35.47 63.13 -40.68
C SER A 149 35.53 63.89 -39.32
N LYS A 150 36.35 63.27 -38.44
CA LYS A 150 37.51 63.82 -37.70
C LYS A 150 37.31 64.67 -36.42
N ARG A 151 37.98 64.12 -35.36
CA ARG A 151 38.93 64.77 -34.41
C ARG A 151 38.31 65.80 -33.44
N ARG A 152 38.76 65.98 -32.18
CA ARG A 152 39.74 65.38 -31.25
C ARG A 152 39.61 66.23 -29.96
N HIS A 153 40.22 65.76 -28.87
CA HIS A 153 40.67 66.50 -27.67
C HIS A 153 39.58 66.82 -26.62
N GLN A 154 39.61 66.13 -25.47
CA GLN A 154 40.44 66.37 -24.26
C GLN A 154 39.80 67.43 -23.37
N ASP A 155 39.34 67.05 -22.17
CA ASP A 155 40.12 67.26 -20.95
C ASP A 155 39.43 66.70 -19.70
N HIS A 156 40.26 66.09 -18.85
CA HIS A 156 39.97 65.80 -17.46
C HIS A 156 40.16 67.07 -16.64
N GLN A 157 39.28 67.40 -15.69
CA GLN A 157 39.70 67.61 -14.29
C GLN A 157 38.54 67.82 -13.30
N PHE A 158 38.82 67.25 -12.13
CA PHE A 158 38.13 67.12 -10.84
C PHE A 158 37.48 68.35 -10.17
N ARG A 159 36.48 67.99 -9.34
CA ARG A 159 36.12 68.49 -7.98
C ARG A 159 35.26 69.75 -7.81
N SER A 160 34.06 69.58 -7.25
CA SER A 160 33.72 69.97 -5.87
C SER A 160 32.28 69.58 -5.51
N GLU A 161 32.06 69.34 -4.23
CA GLU A 161 30.86 68.79 -3.60
C GLU A 161 29.76 69.85 -3.33
N GLU A 162 28.54 69.31 -3.20
CA GLU A 162 27.43 69.79 -2.36
C GLU A 162 26.41 70.85 -2.86
N CYS A 163 25.21 70.31 -3.14
CA CYS A 163 23.92 70.60 -2.49
C CYS A 163 22.80 71.30 -3.30
N GLU A 164 21.74 70.50 -3.48
CA GLU A 164 20.30 70.82 -3.49
C GLU A 164 19.53 71.21 -4.79
N ARG A 165 18.66 70.24 -5.14
CA ARG A 165 17.28 70.35 -5.65
C ARG A 165 17.06 70.79 -7.10
N SER A 166 16.67 69.84 -7.95
CA SER A 166 15.25 69.54 -8.25
C SER A 166 15.06 68.82 -9.61
N HIS A 167 14.01 67.98 -9.66
CA HIS A 167 13.40 67.34 -10.84
C HIS A 167 14.07 66.11 -11.46
N VAL A 168 13.84 64.97 -10.79
CA VAL A 168 13.84 63.64 -11.39
C VAL A 168 12.60 63.50 -12.28
N ALA A 169 12.78 63.54 -13.60
CA ALA A 169 11.90 62.88 -14.55
C ALA A 169 12.57 61.57 -14.95
N ALA A 170 12.23 60.50 -14.24
CA ALA A 170 12.70 59.15 -14.52
C ALA A 170 11.99 58.64 -15.78
N THR A 171 12.71 58.65 -16.91
CA THR A 171 12.36 57.80 -18.05
C THR A 171 12.64 56.36 -17.62
N LEU A 172 11.59 55.64 -17.24
CA LEU A 172 11.63 54.19 -17.04
C LEU A 172 12.01 53.54 -18.38
N GLU A 173 13.29 53.23 -18.56
CA GLU A 173 13.71 52.19 -19.49
C GLU A 173 13.04 50.89 -19.01
N GLN A 174 12.09 50.39 -19.80
CA GLN A 174 11.53 49.06 -19.64
C GLN A 174 12.65 48.03 -19.86
N ARG A 175 13.33 47.65 -18.79
CA ARG A 175 14.26 46.52 -18.79
C ARG A 175 13.46 45.24 -19.03
N THR A 176 13.65 44.62 -20.20
CA THR A 176 13.10 43.29 -20.47
C THR A 176 13.73 42.28 -19.49
N PRO A 177 12.96 41.32 -18.94
CA PRO A 177 13.42 40.37 -17.91
C PRO A 177 14.49 39.35 -18.39
N PHE A 178 15.06 39.55 -19.58
CA PHE A 178 15.97 38.62 -20.27
C PHE A 178 17.45 39.06 -20.25
N GLN A 179 17.78 40.24 -19.73
CA GLN A 179 19.17 40.77 -19.80
C GLN A 179 20.14 40.17 -18.77
N ASP A 180 19.66 39.55 -17.69
CA ASP A 180 20.50 39.09 -16.56
C ASP A 180 20.62 37.55 -16.43
N ILE A 181 20.12 36.77 -17.38
CA ILE A 181 20.25 35.30 -17.31
C ILE A 181 21.64 34.91 -17.86
N PRO A 182 22.55 34.32 -17.05
CA PRO A 182 23.82 33.83 -17.58
C PRO A 182 23.54 32.78 -18.67
N VAL A 183 23.85 33.14 -19.91
CA VAL A 183 23.61 32.31 -21.11
C VAL A 183 24.40 31.00 -21.06
N LEU A 184 25.51 30.97 -20.29
CA LEU A 184 26.40 29.82 -20.14
C LEU A 184 26.60 29.49 -18.65
N ILE A 185 26.10 28.33 -18.21
CA ILE A 185 26.38 27.78 -16.88
C ILE A 185 27.21 26.52 -17.05
N ARG A 186 28.47 26.57 -16.58
CA ARG A 186 29.41 25.42 -16.62
C ARG A 186 29.60 24.83 -18.01
N GLY A 187 29.70 25.71 -19.02
CA GLY A 187 29.87 25.30 -20.42
C GLY A 187 28.58 24.82 -21.12
N ILE A 188 27.43 24.88 -20.46
CA ILE A 188 26.14 24.54 -21.05
C ILE A 188 25.35 25.82 -21.35
N VAL A 189 24.94 25.95 -22.60
CA VAL A 189 24.06 27.04 -23.03
C VAL A 189 22.64 26.76 -22.54
N LEU A 190 22.05 27.73 -21.84
CA LEU A 190 20.69 27.58 -21.33
C LEU A 190 19.67 27.68 -22.47
N VAL A 191 18.73 26.73 -22.49
CA VAL A 191 17.65 26.68 -23.47
C VAL A 191 16.47 27.50 -22.95
N SER A 192 15.95 28.41 -23.78
CA SER A 192 14.76 29.18 -23.44
C SER A 192 13.50 28.33 -23.49
N VAL A 193 12.56 28.56 -22.57
CA VAL A 193 11.23 27.92 -22.63
C VAL A 193 10.47 28.30 -23.91
N HIS A 194 10.84 29.42 -24.56
CA HIS A 194 10.26 29.83 -25.84
C HIS A 194 10.55 28.87 -27.00
N GLU A 195 11.53 27.96 -26.88
CA GLU A 195 11.75 26.89 -27.86
C GLU A 195 10.61 25.86 -27.89
N LEU A 196 9.76 25.81 -26.85
CA LEU A 196 8.55 25.01 -26.85
C LEU A 196 7.39 25.76 -27.54
N PRO A 197 6.49 25.03 -28.22
CA PRO A 197 5.22 25.57 -28.72
C PRO A 197 4.43 26.29 -27.63
N ASP A 198 3.72 27.36 -28.02
CA ASP A 198 2.99 28.26 -27.11
C ASP A 198 2.08 27.51 -26.13
N LYS A 199 1.39 26.46 -26.60
CA LYS A 199 0.50 25.62 -25.78
C LYS A 199 1.16 25.01 -24.54
N TYR A 200 2.48 24.80 -24.52
CA TYR A 200 3.19 24.18 -23.39
C TYR A 200 3.93 25.18 -22.51
N ARG A 201 4.03 26.45 -22.90
CA ARG A 201 4.80 27.44 -22.14
C ARG A 201 4.21 27.70 -20.76
N SER A 202 2.89 27.63 -20.62
CA SER A 202 2.17 27.77 -19.35
C SER A 202 2.52 26.68 -18.32
N LEU A 203 3.09 25.55 -18.74
CA LEU A 203 3.51 24.48 -17.81
C LEU A 203 4.77 24.87 -17.00
N PHE A 204 5.60 25.76 -17.55
CA PHE A 204 6.93 26.09 -17.02
C PHE A 204 7.00 27.54 -16.56
N HIS A 205 7.00 27.76 -15.24
CA HIS A 205 6.96 29.09 -14.61
C HIS A 205 8.35 29.73 -14.46
N PHE A 206 9.27 29.45 -15.38
CA PHE A 206 10.63 29.97 -15.39
C PHE A 206 11.05 30.31 -16.83
N PRO A 207 11.92 31.32 -17.04
CA PRO A 207 12.23 31.83 -18.39
C PRO A 207 13.15 30.90 -19.21
N ALA A 208 14.02 30.15 -18.54
CA ALA A 208 14.98 29.25 -19.15
C ALA A 208 15.14 27.96 -18.34
N PHE A 209 15.40 26.86 -19.05
CA PHE A 209 15.75 25.58 -18.45
C PHE A 209 17.10 25.67 -17.75
N ASN A 210 17.27 24.95 -16.64
CA ASN A 210 18.57 24.89 -15.96
C ASN A 210 19.62 24.12 -16.80
N ALA A 211 20.88 24.08 -16.35
CA ALA A 211 21.96 23.46 -17.11
C ALA A 211 21.70 21.98 -17.46
N ILE A 212 21.22 21.18 -16.50
CA ILE A 212 20.91 19.76 -16.73
C ILE A 212 19.74 19.61 -17.73
N GLN A 213 18.67 20.37 -17.51
CA GLN A 213 17.47 20.35 -18.36
C GLN A 213 17.81 20.80 -19.80
N SER A 214 18.63 21.84 -19.95
CA SER A 214 19.08 22.37 -21.24
C SER A 214 19.93 21.37 -22.01
N LYS A 215 20.89 20.71 -21.33
CA LYS A 215 21.70 19.64 -21.95
C LYS A 215 20.82 18.46 -22.40
N CYS A 216 19.81 18.12 -21.60
CA CYS A 216 18.88 17.03 -21.92
C CYS A 216 17.79 17.42 -22.94
N PHE A 217 17.61 18.71 -23.24
CA PHE A 217 16.48 19.18 -24.06
C PHE A 217 16.46 18.54 -25.45
N GLN A 218 17.60 18.54 -26.15
CA GLN A 218 17.72 17.94 -27.48
C GLN A 218 17.39 16.44 -27.52
N PRO A 219 18.06 15.56 -26.75
CA PRO A 219 17.75 14.13 -26.78
C PRO A 219 16.32 13.83 -26.32
N VAL A 220 15.77 14.57 -25.36
CA VAL A 220 14.44 14.30 -24.80
C VAL A 220 13.32 14.79 -25.72
N TYR A 221 13.42 16.04 -26.18
CA TYR A 221 12.32 16.71 -26.87
C TYR A 221 12.37 16.57 -28.40
N LYS A 222 13.56 16.38 -28.99
CA LYS A 222 13.71 16.26 -30.45
C LYS A 222 13.82 14.82 -30.96
N ARG A 223 14.16 13.87 -30.10
CA ARG A 223 14.28 12.43 -30.43
C ARG A 223 13.27 11.60 -29.65
N ASP A 224 13.06 10.37 -30.10
CA ASP A 224 12.17 9.38 -29.47
C ASP A 224 12.95 8.18 -28.86
N ASP A 225 14.28 8.28 -28.79
CA ASP A 225 15.12 7.28 -28.13
C ASP A 225 14.86 7.25 -26.61
N ASN A 226 15.12 6.09 -26.01
CA ASN A 226 15.13 5.89 -24.57
C ASN A 226 16.26 6.69 -23.91
N ILE A 227 16.02 7.17 -22.68
CA ILE A 227 16.96 8.05 -21.97
C ILE A 227 17.16 7.60 -20.54
N VAL A 228 18.41 7.59 -20.10
CA VAL A 228 18.81 7.47 -18.70
C VAL A 228 19.47 8.77 -18.26
N LEU A 229 18.90 9.41 -17.23
CA LEU A 229 19.45 10.61 -16.62
C LEU A 229 19.79 10.33 -15.15
N ALA A 230 21.09 10.33 -14.85
CA ALA A 230 21.61 10.29 -13.49
C ALA A 230 22.05 11.69 -13.07
N ALA A 231 21.38 12.30 -12.11
CA ALA A 231 21.72 13.63 -11.60
C ALA A 231 21.32 13.80 -10.12
N PRO A 232 21.97 14.72 -9.38
CA PRO A 232 21.69 14.92 -7.95
C PRO A 232 20.22 15.24 -7.66
N THR A 233 19.74 14.87 -6.48
CA THR A 233 18.39 15.25 -6.03
C THR A 233 18.28 16.78 -5.90
N GLY A 234 17.12 17.34 -6.27
CA GLY A 234 16.91 18.79 -6.31
C GLY A 234 17.41 19.50 -7.57
N SER A 235 18.02 18.79 -8.54
CA SER A 235 18.46 19.36 -9.82
C SER A 235 17.35 19.59 -10.85
N GLY A 236 16.09 19.34 -10.50
CA GLY A 236 14.95 19.54 -11.39
C GLY A 236 14.78 18.46 -12.46
N LYS A 237 15.20 17.21 -12.18
CA LYS A 237 15.07 16.06 -13.10
C LYS A 237 13.64 15.85 -13.61
N THR A 238 12.62 16.11 -12.80
CA THR A 238 11.21 15.93 -13.16
C THR A 238 10.79 16.70 -14.42
N VAL A 239 11.39 17.86 -14.68
CA VAL A 239 11.13 18.64 -15.91
C VAL A 239 11.49 17.86 -17.17
N VAL A 240 12.48 16.97 -17.10
CA VAL A 240 12.86 16.11 -18.22
C VAL A 240 11.74 15.11 -18.57
N MET A 241 11.03 14.58 -17.57
CA MET A 241 9.84 13.77 -17.82
C MET A 241 8.70 14.59 -18.44
N GLU A 242 8.51 15.82 -17.98
CA GLU A 242 7.49 16.74 -18.51
C GLU A 242 7.76 17.08 -19.98
N LEU A 243 9.03 17.27 -20.36
CA LEU A 243 9.46 17.44 -21.75
C LEU A 243 9.17 16.20 -22.61
N ALA A 244 9.38 15.00 -22.07
CA ALA A 244 9.06 13.76 -22.77
C ALA A 244 7.55 13.61 -23.04
N ILE A 245 6.70 14.02 -22.08
CA ILE A 245 5.25 14.09 -22.28
C ILE A 245 4.91 15.11 -23.38
N CYS A 246 5.49 16.32 -23.34
CA CYS A 246 5.26 17.33 -24.37
C CYS A 246 5.68 16.86 -25.78
N ARG A 247 6.77 16.09 -25.88
CA ARG A 247 7.20 15.45 -27.13
C ARG A 247 6.16 14.44 -27.63
N LEU A 248 5.68 13.57 -26.75
CA LEU A 248 4.64 12.59 -27.09
C LEU A 248 3.39 13.27 -27.65
N LEU A 249 2.90 14.32 -26.98
CA LEU A 249 1.71 15.08 -27.39
C LEU A 249 1.87 15.83 -28.71
N ASN A 250 3.10 16.14 -29.12
CA ASN A 250 3.36 16.76 -30.42
C ASN A 250 3.36 15.76 -31.58
N ASN A 251 3.73 14.51 -31.31
CA ASN A 251 3.86 13.50 -32.35
C ASN A 251 2.57 12.68 -32.53
N LEU A 252 1.77 12.52 -31.47
CA LEU A 252 0.54 11.75 -31.52
C LEU A 252 -0.61 12.59 -32.07
N LYS A 253 -1.27 12.05 -33.11
CA LYS A 253 -2.56 12.54 -33.63
C LYS A 253 -3.75 11.86 -32.97
N ASP A 254 -3.53 10.70 -32.36
CA ASP A 254 -4.56 9.92 -31.67
C ASP A 254 -4.58 10.30 -30.17
N GLU A 255 -5.77 10.58 -29.65
CA GLU A 255 -6.00 10.87 -28.23
C GLU A 255 -5.98 9.60 -27.37
N ARG A 256 -5.97 8.41 -27.99
CA ARG A 256 -5.92 7.12 -27.31
C ARG A 256 -4.47 6.67 -27.06
N PHE A 257 -3.87 7.21 -26.01
CA PHE A 257 -2.57 6.75 -25.50
C PHE A 257 -2.55 6.72 -23.98
N LYS A 258 -1.54 6.04 -23.42
CA LYS A 258 -1.24 6.02 -21.99
C LYS A 258 0.23 6.39 -21.75
N VAL A 259 0.43 7.23 -20.74
CA VAL A 259 1.72 7.51 -20.12
C VAL A 259 1.73 6.88 -18.75
N ILE A 260 2.70 6.02 -18.48
CA ILE A 260 2.88 5.41 -17.16
C ILE A 260 4.00 6.13 -16.45
N TYR A 261 3.72 6.67 -15.28
CA TYR A 261 4.73 7.18 -14.36
C TYR A 261 4.84 6.26 -13.16
N GLN A 262 6.04 5.76 -12.93
CA GLN A 262 6.34 4.84 -11.86
C GLN A 262 7.30 5.47 -10.86
N ALA A 263 6.90 5.48 -9.59
CA ALA A 263 7.72 5.96 -8.48
C ALA A 263 7.89 4.88 -7.40
N PRO A 264 8.96 4.92 -6.60
CA PRO A 264 9.21 3.90 -5.59
C PRO A 264 8.18 3.92 -4.46
N THR A 265 7.65 5.09 -4.08
CA THR A 265 6.78 5.22 -2.90
C THR A 265 5.41 5.80 -3.25
N LYS A 266 4.39 5.43 -2.47
CA LYS A 266 3.03 5.98 -2.61
C LYS A 266 3.01 7.49 -2.38
N SER A 267 3.80 7.99 -1.43
CA SER A 267 3.90 9.44 -1.15
C SER A 267 4.43 10.22 -2.35
N LEU A 268 5.45 9.71 -3.07
CA LEU A 268 5.91 10.33 -4.31
C LEU A 268 4.84 10.24 -5.41
N CYS A 269 4.09 9.14 -5.49
CA CYS A 269 2.94 9.03 -6.41
C CYS A 269 1.90 10.13 -6.13
N SER A 270 1.46 10.28 -4.89
CA SER A 270 0.47 11.30 -4.52
C SER A 270 0.99 12.73 -4.73
N GLU A 271 2.27 12.98 -4.46
CA GLU A 271 2.91 14.27 -4.72
C GLU A 271 2.88 14.62 -6.22
N ARG A 272 3.31 13.67 -7.07
CA ARG A 272 3.32 13.86 -8.52
C ARG A 272 1.91 13.96 -9.09
N PHE A 273 0.94 13.21 -8.55
CA PHE A 273 -0.46 13.33 -8.94
C PHE A 273 -0.99 14.74 -8.70
N ARG A 274 -0.74 15.34 -7.53
CA ARG A 274 -1.17 16.72 -7.23
C ARG A 274 -0.51 17.76 -8.11
N ASP A 275 0.74 17.55 -8.50
CA ASP A 275 1.47 18.45 -9.39
C ASP A 275 0.97 18.35 -10.83
N TRP A 276 0.98 17.14 -11.39
CA TRP A 276 0.62 16.88 -12.78
C TRP A 276 -0.86 17.03 -13.07
N ASN A 277 -1.73 16.70 -12.11
CA ASN A 277 -3.17 16.97 -12.26
C ASN A 277 -3.45 18.48 -12.32
N ARG A 278 -2.62 19.36 -11.73
CA ARG A 278 -2.78 20.81 -11.91
C ARG A 278 -2.17 21.29 -13.22
N LYS A 279 -0.97 20.81 -13.57
CA LYS A 279 -0.25 21.23 -14.78
C LYS A 279 -0.94 20.76 -16.07
N PHE A 280 -1.16 19.46 -16.19
CA PHE A 280 -1.62 18.83 -17.44
C PHE A 280 -3.14 18.89 -17.65
N HIS A 281 -3.91 19.22 -16.62
CA HIS A 281 -5.36 19.44 -16.78
C HIS A 281 -5.67 20.63 -17.71
N SER A 282 -4.81 21.66 -17.72
CA SER A 282 -4.90 22.77 -18.67
C SER A 282 -4.73 22.34 -20.14
N LEU A 283 -4.14 21.16 -20.38
CA LEU A 283 -3.96 20.56 -21.70
C LEU A 283 -5.01 19.49 -22.01
N GLY A 284 -6.07 19.38 -21.20
CA GLY A 284 -7.14 18.40 -21.37
C GLY A 284 -6.75 16.96 -20.98
N LEU A 285 -5.59 16.75 -20.34
CA LEU A 285 -5.17 15.42 -19.91
C LEU A 285 -5.70 15.10 -18.52
N GLN A 286 -6.22 13.89 -18.37
CA GLN A 286 -6.64 13.36 -17.07
C GLN A 286 -5.53 12.51 -16.46
N CYS A 287 -5.20 12.80 -15.20
CA CYS A 287 -4.31 11.99 -14.39
C CYS A 287 -5.11 11.05 -13.49
N ALA A 288 -4.60 9.85 -13.23
CA ALA A 288 -5.13 8.95 -12.21
C ALA A 288 -4.01 8.37 -11.34
N GLU A 289 -4.27 8.26 -10.05
CA GLU A 289 -3.39 7.60 -9.08
C GLU A 289 -3.82 6.14 -8.91
N LEU A 290 -2.89 5.22 -9.16
CA LEU A 290 -3.06 3.77 -9.07
C LEU A 290 -2.04 3.22 -8.07
N THR A 291 -2.40 3.17 -6.80
CA THR A 291 -1.57 2.63 -5.72
C THR A 291 -2.29 1.50 -4.98
N GLY A 292 -1.67 0.96 -3.93
CA GLY A 292 -2.28 -0.07 -3.08
C GLY A 292 -3.56 0.40 -2.36
N ASP A 293 -3.77 1.72 -2.22
CA ASP A 293 -4.92 2.30 -1.50
C ASP A 293 -6.05 2.74 -2.45
N THR A 294 -5.87 2.54 -3.77
CA THR A 294 -6.84 2.87 -4.81
C THR A 294 -8.03 1.92 -4.75
N ASP A 295 -9.21 2.46 -4.48
CA ASP A 295 -10.47 1.72 -4.47
C ASP A 295 -10.84 1.18 -5.86
N TYR A 296 -11.63 0.09 -5.91
CA TYR A 296 -12.12 -0.50 -7.16
C TYR A 296 -12.91 0.49 -8.04
N THR A 297 -13.61 1.44 -7.42
CA THR A 297 -14.34 2.52 -8.11
C THR A 297 -13.41 3.40 -8.95
N GLN A 298 -12.15 3.55 -8.53
CA GLN A 298 -11.13 4.35 -9.21
C GLN A 298 -10.53 3.63 -10.43
N MET A 299 -10.75 2.31 -10.62
CA MET A 299 -10.26 1.60 -11.82
C MET A 299 -10.87 2.12 -13.12
N ARG A 300 -12.12 2.57 -13.10
CA ARG A 300 -12.77 3.20 -14.27
C ARG A 300 -12.09 4.53 -14.63
N ILE A 301 -11.68 5.29 -13.61
CA ILE A 301 -10.94 6.54 -13.78
C ILE A 301 -9.59 6.25 -14.44
N VAL A 302 -8.88 5.21 -13.97
CA VAL A 302 -7.61 4.77 -14.57
C VAL A 302 -7.78 4.39 -16.05
N GLN A 303 -8.85 3.68 -16.41
CA GLN A 303 -9.13 3.31 -17.80
C GLN A 303 -9.34 4.54 -18.71
N ASN A 304 -9.95 5.61 -18.20
CA ASN A 304 -10.21 6.83 -18.96
C ASN A 304 -9.03 7.81 -18.95
N SER A 305 -8.19 7.78 -17.92
CA SER A 305 -7.05 8.70 -17.75
C SER A 305 -5.88 8.46 -18.72
N GLN A 306 -5.29 9.52 -19.28
CA GLN A 306 -4.11 9.40 -20.17
C GLN A 306 -2.82 9.19 -19.38
N ILE A 307 -2.69 9.78 -18.19
CA ILE A 307 -1.49 9.67 -17.35
C ILE A 307 -1.83 8.83 -16.11
N ILE A 308 -1.15 7.69 -15.96
CA ILE A 308 -1.32 6.78 -14.83
C ILE A 308 -0.08 6.85 -13.95
N ILE A 309 -0.27 7.22 -12.68
CA ILE A 309 0.78 7.34 -11.68
C ILE A 309 0.68 6.15 -10.73
N THR A 310 1.73 5.34 -10.64
CA THR A 310 1.67 4.02 -9.97
C THR A 310 2.98 3.62 -9.28
N THR A 311 2.91 2.63 -8.39
CA THR A 311 4.09 1.92 -7.85
C THR A 311 4.42 0.69 -8.70
N PRO A 312 5.66 0.14 -8.64
CA PRO A 312 6.04 -1.08 -9.36
C PRO A 312 5.08 -2.26 -9.11
N GLU A 313 4.73 -2.50 -7.84
CA GLU A 313 3.93 -3.67 -7.43
C GLU A 313 2.49 -3.56 -7.91
N LYS A 314 1.93 -2.35 -7.86
CA LYS A 314 0.55 -2.14 -8.31
C LYS A 314 0.46 -2.29 -9.83
N TRP A 315 1.45 -1.79 -10.57
CA TRP A 315 1.50 -1.97 -12.03
C TRP A 315 1.76 -3.43 -12.42
N ASP A 316 2.67 -4.12 -11.73
CA ASP A 316 2.89 -5.55 -11.94
C ASP A 316 1.61 -6.37 -11.71
N SER A 317 0.90 -6.10 -10.60
CA SER A 317 -0.37 -6.77 -10.28
C SER A 317 -1.45 -6.56 -11.36
N VAL A 318 -1.53 -5.37 -11.96
CA VAL A 318 -2.45 -5.11 -13.08
C VAL A 318 -2.02 -5.83 -14.35
N THR A 319 -0.73 -5.77 -14.69
CA THR A 319 -0.21 -6.37 -15.94
C THR A 319 -0.16 -7.89 -15.93
N ARG A 320 -0.15 -8.54 -14.74
CA ARG A 320 -0.32 -10.00 -14.60
C ARG A 320 -1.71 -10.49 -15.03
N LYS A 321 -2.74 -9.63 -15.08
CA LYS A 321 -4.09 -9.95 -15.60
C LYS A 321 -4.22 -9.58 -17.08
N TRP A 322 -3.27 -10.04 -17.89
CA TRP A 322 -3.08 -9.50 -19.24
C TRP A 322 -4.29 -9.70 -20.17
N LYS A 323 -5.04 -10.81 -20.04
CA LYS A 323 -6.23 -11.08 -20.88
C LYS A 323 -7.31 -10.00 -20.74
N ASP A 324 -7.43 -9.42 -19.54
CA ASP A 324 -8.40 -8.37 -19.24
C ASP A 324 -7.88 -6.97 -19.66
N HIS A 325 -6.57 -6.83 -19.88
CA HIS A 325 -5.89 -5.54 -20.05
C HIS A 325 -4.95 -5.45 -21.26
N ALA A 326 -5.01 -6.41 -22.20
CA ALA A 326 -4.16 -6.42 -23.40
C ALA A 326 -4.27 -5.12 -24.21
N ARG A 327 -5.49 -4.56 -24.31
CA ARG A 327 -5.74 -3.26 -24.94
C ARG A 327 -5.01 -2.12 -24.22
N LEU A 328 -5.00 -2.11 -22.88
CA LEU A 328 -4.32 -1.08 -22.10
C LEU A 328 -2.82 -1.04 -22.41
N MET A 329 -2.20 -2.21 -22.51
CA MET A 329 -0.76 -2.34 -22.78
C MET A 329 -0.35 -1.81 -24.16
N GLN A 330 -1.18 -2.04 -25.19
CA GLN A 330 -0.94 -1.53 -26.55
C GLN A 330 -1.03 0.01 -26.63
N LEU A 331 -1.80 0.62 -25.72
CA LEU A 331 -1.96 2.07 -25.63
C LEU A 331 -0.79 2.74 -24.90
N VAL A 332 0.03 2.01 -24.15
CA VAL A 332 1.20 2.58 -23.49
C VAL A 332 2.23 3.01 -24.53
N LYS A 333 2.57 4.29 -24.56
CA LYS A 333 3.59 4.86 -25.49
C LYS A 333 4.82 5.43 -24.78
N LEU A 334 4.67 5.82 -23.51
CA LEU A 334 5.74 6.43 -22.72
C LEU A 334 5.72 5.85 -21.30
N PHE A 335 6.89 5.42 -20.85
CA PHE A 335 7.10 4.85 -19.52
C PHE A 335 8.19 5.65 -18.79
N LEU A 336 7.77 6.34 -17.73
CA LEU A 336 8.59 7.24 -16.94
C LEU A 336 8.94 6.54 -15.63
N ILE A 337 10.22 6.31 -15.40
CA ILE A 337 10.72 5.62 -14.20
C ILE A 337 11.45 6.65 -13.36
N ASP A 338 10.93 6.96 -12.18
CA ASP A 338 11.62 7.82 -11.21
C ASP A 338 12.35 6.99 -10.15
N GLU A 339 13.47 7.51 -9.68
CA GLU A 339 14.36 6.87 -8.70
C GLU A 339 14.73 5.42 -9.03
N VAL A 340 15.27 5.20 -10.23
CA VAL A 340 15.66 3.87 -10.77
C VAL A 340 16.65 3.14 -9.84
N HIS A 341 17.39 3.85 -8.98
CA HIS A 341 18.24 3.22 -7.96
C HIS A 341 17.50 2.35 -6.94
N ILE A 342 16.15 2.36 -6.91
CA ILE A 342 15.38 1.36 -6.15
C ILE A 342 15.69 -0.09 -6.58
N LEU A 343 16.34 -0.32 -7.73
CA LEU A 343 16.83 -1.64 -8.13
C LEU A 343 17.69 -2.36 -7.06
N LYS A 344 18.35 -1.60 -6.17
CA LYS A 344 19.16 -2.13 -5.05
C LYS A 344 18.32 -2.71 -3.90
N GLU A 345 17.00 -2.49 -3.90
CA GLU A 345 16.11 -2.92 -2.84
C GLU A 345 15.24 -4.11 -3.29
N SER A 346 14.59 -4.78 -2.34
CA SER A 346 13.69 -5.91 -2.62
C SER A 346 12.57 -5.56 -3.62
N ARG A 347 12.09 -4.32 -3.59
CA ARG A 347 11.05 -3.80 -4.50
C ARG A 347 11.60 -3.55 -5.92
N GLY A 348 12.92 -3.40 -6.04
CA GLY A 348 13.66 -3.27 -7.30
C GLY A 348 13.45 -4.45 -8.24
N ALA A 349 13.38 -5.67 -7.71
CA ALA A 349 13.09 -6.88 -8.50
C ALA A 349 11.78 -6.77 -9.30
N THR A 350 10.75 -6.17 -8.69
CA THR A 350 9.45 -5.95 -9.35
C THR A 350 9.53 -4.88 -10.44
N LEU A 351 10.23 -3.77 -10.19
CA LEU A 351 10.49 -2.75 -11.22
C LEU A 351 11.22 -3.39 -12.42
N GLU A 352 12.25 -4.19 -12.14
CA GLU A 352 13.05 -4.85 -13.16
C GLU A 352 12.22 -5.81 -14.03
N ALA A 353 11.41 -6.66 -13.40
CA ALA A 353 10.52 -7.59 -14.10
C ALA A 353 9.50 -6.85 -14.98
N VAL A 354 8.88 -5.79 -14.45
CA VAL A 354 7.91 -4.96 -15.18
C VAL A 354 8.54 -4.32 -16.43
N VAL A 355 9.69 -3.67 -16.28
CA VAL A 355 10.35 -2.98 -17.41
C VAL A 355 10.78 -3.98 -18.47
N SER A 356 11.33 -5.13 -18.05
CA SER A 356 11.73 -6.21 -18.96
C SER A 356 10.52 -6.80 -19.73
N ARG A 357 9.36 -6.91 -19.06
CA ARG A 357 8.10 -7.28 -19.69
C ARG A 357 7.63 -6.24 -20.72
N MET A 358 7.65 -4.96 -20.36
CA MET A 358 7.25 -3.87 -21.26
C MET A 358 8.11 -3.80 -22.54
N LYS A 359 9.39 -4.17 -22.45
CA LYS A 359 10.29 -4.29 -23.62
C LYS A 359 9.94 -5.45 -24.55
N THR A 360 9.36 -6.53 -24.01
CA THR A 360 9.12 -7.78 -24.73
C THR A 360 7.76 -7.80 -25.44
N ILE A 361 6.75 -7.09 -24.91
CA ILE A 361 5.34 -7.13 -25.36
C ILE A 361 5.08 -6.50 -26.76
N GLY A 362 6.12 -6.12 -27.51
CA GLY A 362 5.98 -5.57 -28.86
C GLY A 362 5.32 -4.18 -28.91
N SER A 363 5.07 -3.57 -27.76
CA SER A 363 4.67 -2.18 -27.63
C SER A 363 5.90 -1.30 -27.87
N ASN A 364 5.86 -0.42 -28.87
CA ASN A 364 6.91 0.57 -29.13
C ASN A 364 6.89 1.67 -28.06
N VAL A 365 7.32 1.29 -26.85
CA VAL A 365 7.31 2.13 -25.64
C VAL A 365 8.65 2.85 -25.54
N ARG A 366 8.58 4.17 -25.34
CA ARG A 366 9.74 4.98 -24.99
C ARG A 366 9.93 4.97 -23.47
N PHE A 367 11.15 4.70 -23.01
CA PHE A 367 11.52 4.74 -21.60
C PHE A 367 12.31 6.01 -21.26
N VAL A 368 11.92 6.70 -20.19
CA VAL A 368 12.69 7.80 -19.59
C VAL A 368 12.93 7.47 -18.14
N ALA A 369 14.18 7.16 -17.81
CA ALA A 369 14.61 6.69 -16.51
C ALA A 369 15.42 7.76 -15.80
N LEU A 370 14.93 8.21 -14.65
CA LEU A 370 15.58 9.19 -13.80
C LEU A 370 16.15 8.51 -12.55
N SER A 371 17.30 8.98 -12.12
CA SER A 371 17.86 8.58 -10.83
C SER A 371 18.68 9.69 -10.20
N ALA A 372 18.84 9.62 -8.88
CA ALA A 372 20.02 10.16 -8.19
C ALA A 372 21.34 9.71 -8.86
N THR A 373 22.45 10.36 -8.49
CA THR A 373 23.78 10.04 -9.03
C THR A 373 24.16 8.60 -8.76
N ILE A 374 24.26 7.79 -9.83
CA ILE A 374 24.71 6.39 -9.79
C ILE A 374 25.95 6.26 -10.69
N PRO A 375 27.05 5.65 -10.21
CA PRO A 375 28.28 5.53 -10.98
C PRO A 375 28.10 4.66 -12.24
N ASN A 376 27.37 3.54 -12.13
CA ASN A 376 27.13 2.60 -13.23
C ASN A 376 25.82 2.86 -14.01
N SER A 377 25.47 4.13 -14.24
CA SER A 377 24.31 4.50 -15.07
C SER A 377 24.39 4.01 -16.54
N GLU A 378 25.58 3.63 -17.01
CA GLU A 378 25.78 2.94 -18.30
C GLU A 378 25.14 1.55 -18.34
N ASP A 379 25.16 0.81 -17.23
CA ASP A 379 24.55 -0.52 -17.17
C ASP A 379 23.02 -0.42 -17.27
N ILE A 380 22.42 0.62 -16.68
CA ILE A 380 20.99 0.93 -16.83
C ILE A 380 20.67 1.28 -18.28
N ALA A 381 21.53 2.09 -18.93
CA ALA A 381 21.35 2.44 -20.34
C ALA A 381 21.44 1.21 -21.25
N THR A 382 22.39 0.32 -20.98
CA THR A 382 22.53 -0.98 -21.67
C THR A 382 21.30 -1.84 -21.46
N TRP A 383 20.78 -1.90 -20.23
CA TRP A 383 19.56 -2.64 -19.91
C TRP A 383 18.32 -2.09 -20.65
N LEU A 384 18.10 -0.78 -20.69
CA LEU A 384 16.90 -0.22 -21.35
C LEU A 384 16.97 -0.32 -22.88
N GLY A 385 18.17 -0.28 -23.45
CA GLY A 385 18.38 -0.25 -24.90
C GLY A 385 17.94 1.07 -25.54
N LYS A 386 18.35 1.33 -26.78
CA LYS A 386 18.14 2.60 -27.48
C LYS A 386 16.67 2.87 -27.77
N ASN A 387 15.98 1.87 -28.30
CA ASN A 387 14.55 1.89 -28.61
C ASN A 387 14.05 0.45 -28.79
N ALA A 388 12.74 0.27 -29.01
CA ALA A 388 12.11 -1.05 -29.13
C ALA A 388 12.74 -1.94 -30.23
N THR A 389 13.23 -1.33 -31.32
CA THR A 389 13.87 -2.04 -32.44
C THR A 389 15.35 -2.31 -32.25
N ASN A 390 16.09 -1.43 -31.55
CA ASN A 390 17.54 -1.49 -31.39
C ASN A 390 17.91 -1.68 -29.92
N GLN A 391 17.42 -2.76 -29.30
CA GLN A 391 17.62 -3.02 -27.87
C GLN A 391 19.07 -3.36 -27.50
N HIS A 392 19.87 -3.83 -28.46
CA HIS A 392 21.29 -4.17 -28.28
C HIS A 392 22.20 -2.93 -28.19
N VAL A 393 21.74 -1.78 -28.68
CA VAL A 393 22.45 -0.50 -28.52
C VAL A 393 22.00 0.13 -27.21
N PRO A 394 22.89 0.62 -26.33
CA PRO A 394 22.48 1.30 -25.11
C PRO A 394 21.60 2.53 -25.34
N ALA A 395 20.74 2.85 -24.37
CA ALA A 395 19.97 4.08 -24.31
C ALA A 395 20.88 5.33 -24.27
N HIS A 396 20.33 6.49 -24.66
CA HIS A 396 21.05 7.74 -24.49
C HIS A 396 21.25 8.03 -23.00
N ARG A 397 22.50 8.20 -22.57
CA ARG A 397 22.86 8.43 -21.17
C ARG A 397 23.37 9.85 -20.97
N GLU A 398 22.84 10.53 -19.96
CA GLU A 398 23.42 11.74 -19.41
C GLU A 398 23.72 11.51 -17.93
N HIS A 399 24.96 11.79 -17.52
CA HIS A 399 25.41 11.62 -16.14
C HIS A 399 26.01 12.94 -15.63
N PHE A 400 25.47 13.42 -14.52
CA PHE A 400 25.90 14.64 -13.86
C PHE A 400 26.28 14.31 -12.42
N GLY A 401 27.47 14.70 -11.99
CA GLY A 401 27.88 14.50 -10.60
C GLY A 401 27.28 15.54 -9.65
N GLU A 402 27.66 15.42 -8.37
CA GLU A 402 27.25 16.31 -7.29
C GLU A 402 27.59 17.78 -7.54
N GLU A 403 28.56 18.04 -8.40
CA GLU A 403 28.90 19.38 -8.82
C GLU A 403 27.68 20.10 -9.42
N PHE A 404 26.81 19.42 -10.19
CA PHE A 404 25.63 20.06 -10.80
C PHE A 404 24.45 20.27 -9.85
N ARG A 405 24.59 19.93 -8.57
CA ARG A 405 23.59 20.27 -7.55
C ARG A 405 23.55 21.80 -7.40
N PRO A 406 22.36 22.43 -7.51
CA PRO A 406 22.26 23.90 -7.43
C PRO A 406 22.80 24.47 -6.11
N VAL A 407 22.60 23.75 -5.00
CA VAL A 407 23.13 24.07 -3.67
C VAL A 407 24.10 22.96 -3.28
N ARG A 408 25.36 23.30 -3.02
CA ARG A 408 26.38 22.31 -2.67
C ARG A 408 26.05 21.68 -1.32
N LEU A 409 26.00 20.35 -1.27
CA LEU A 409 25.78 19.61 -0.03
C LEU A 409 27.10 19.07 0.53
N GLN A 410 27.55 19.62 1.64
CA GLN A 410 28.62 19.06 2.45
C GLN A 410 28.06 17.91 3.28
N ARG A 411 28.79 16.79 3.35
CA ARG A 411 28.37 15.64 4.15
C ARG A 411 29.43 15.25 5.16
N PHE A 412 28.97 14.95 6.37
CA PHE A 412 29.82 14.50 7.47
C PHE A 412 29.25 13.22 8.07
N VAL A 413 30.11 12.23 8.32
CA VAL A 413 29.74 11.00 9.01
C VAL A 413 30.51 10.95 10.33
N TYR A 414 29.78 10.98 11.45
CA TYR A 414 30.37 10.88 12.78
C TYR A 414 30.07 9.51 13.38
N GLY A 415 31.14 8.77 13.65
CA GLY A 415 31.10 7.47 14.30
C GLY A 415 31.31 7.55 15.81
N TYR A 416 30.43 6.94 16.58
CA TYR A 416 30.60 6.82 18.04
C TYR A 416 30.69 5.36 18.47
N GLN A 417 31.55 5.10 19.47
CA GLN A 417 31.69 3.78 20.07
C GLN A 417 30.50 3.52 20.99
N SER A 418 29.78 2.42 20.78
CA SER A 418 28.68 2.03 21.65
C SER A 418 28.50 0.53 21.66
N HIS A 419 28.50 -0.06 22.86
CA HIS A 419 28.22 -1.47 23.09
C HIS A 419 26.76 -1.71 23.54
N GLY A 420 25.96 -0.64 23.61
CA GLY A 420 24.54 -0.73 23.96
C GLY A 420 23.65 -1.10 22.77
N ASN A 421 22.41 -1.48 23.07
CA ASN A 421 21.36 -1.66 22.07
C ASN A 421 21.03 -0.33 21.35
N ASP A 422 20.21 -0.39 20.30
CA ASP A 422 19.94 0.78 19.44
C ASP A 422 19.29 1.94 20.20
N PHE A 423 18.50 1.66 21.24
CA PHE A 423 17.91 2.69 22.10
C PHE A 423 18.95 3.41 22.96
N ALA A 424 19.89 2.67 23.54
CA ALA A 424 21.00 3.27 24.29
C ALA A 424 21.89 4.11 23.37
N PHE A 425 22.12 3.63 22.14
CA PHE A 425 22.87 4.37 21.14
C PHE A 425 22.15 5.66 20.68
N ASP A 426 20.84 5.62 20.46
CA ASP A 426 20.04 6.81 20.13
C ASP A 426 20.09 7.87 21.25
N LYS A 427 20.07 7.45 22.51
CA LYS A 427 20.24 8.36 23.66
C LYS A 427 21.64 8.99 23.68
N MET A 428 22.68 8.22 23.37
CA MET A 428 24.04 8.75 23.21
C MET A 428 24.11 9.75 22.05
N CYS A 429 23.49 9.47 20.90
CA CYS A 429 23.45 10.43 19.79
C CYS A 429 22.77 11.75 20.21
N SER A 430 21.73 11.68 21.05
CA SER A 430 21.04 12.87 21.58
C SER A 430 21.98 13.79 22.36
N SER A 431 22.90 13.24 23.15
CA SER A 431 23.85 14.05 23.93
C SER A 431 24.94 14.70 23.07
N LYS A 432 25.12 14.25 21.82
CA LYS A 432 26.08 14.83 20.86
C LYS A 432 25.45 15.89 19.95
N LEU A 433 24.13 16.00 19.93
CA LEU A 433 23.44 17.00 19.10
C LEU A 433 23.88 18.45 19.37
N PRO A 434 24.07 18.91 20.62
CA PRO A 434 24.50 20.29 20.86
C PRO A 434 25.82 20.65 20.16
N ASP A 435 26.81 19.76 20.21
CA ASP A 435 28.12 19.94 19.56
C ASP A 435 27.96 20.00 18.03
N VAL A 436 27.17 19.08 17.46
CA VAL A 436 26.89 19.03 16.02
C VAL A 436 26.16 20.28 15.53
N LEU A 437 25.17 20.74 16.29
CA LEU A 437 24.40 21.95 15.99
C LEU A 437 25.30 23.20 16.07
N ALA A 438 26.20 23.28 17.05
CA ALA A 438 27.13 24.39 17.17
C ALA A 438 28.10 24.47 15.98
N MET A 439 28.54 23.31 15.46
CA MET A 439 29.45 23.25 14.32
C MET A 439 28.78 23.57 12.97
N HIS A 440 27.56 23.06 12.74
CA HIS A 440 26.98 22.98 11.38
C HIS A 440 25.69 23.77 11.15
N SER A 441 25.03 24.28 12.20
CA SER A 441 23.68 24.87 12.02
C SER A 441 23.68 26.22 11.31
N CYS A 442 24.76 27.01 11.45
CA CYS A 442 24.85 28.39 11.00
C CYS A 442 23.62 29.26 11.35
N ARG A 443 22.89 28.93 12.43
CA ARG A 443 21.60 29.55 12.84
C ARG A 443 20.50 29.51 11.77
N LYS A 444 20.56 28.57 10.83
CA LYS A 444 19.58 28.33 9.76
C LYS A 444 18.63 27.18 10.11
N PRO A 445 17.55 26.94 9.33
CA PRO A 445 16.58 25.88 9.61
C PRO A 445 17.20 24.47 9.59
N ILE A 446 16.73 23.59 10.50
CA ILE A 446 17.32 22.29 10.80
C ILE A 446 16.25 21.20 10.81
N MET A 447 16.58 20.04 10.23
CA MET A 447 15.76 18.83 10.30
C MET A 447 16.56 17.68 10.90
N ILE A 448 16.03 17.04 11.94
CA ILE A 448 16.67 15.96 12.68
C ILE A 448 15.83 14.69 12.55
N PHE A 449 16.30 13.72 11.76
CA PHE A 449 15.68 12.42 11.61
C PHE A 449 16.01 11.52 12.80
N CYS A 450 14.98 11.04 13.48
CA CYS A 450 15.08 10.24 14.71
C CYS A 450 14.53 8.82 14.49
N CYS A 451 15.12 7.84 15.20
CA CYS A 451 14.79 6.42 15.09
C CYS A 451 13.31 6.07 15.34
N THR A 452 12.69 6.69 16.36
CA THR A 452 11.31 6.38 16.81
C THR A 452 10.49 7.65 17.05
N ARG A 453 9.16 7.49 17.15
CA ARG A 453 8.25 8.57 17.56
C ARG A 453 8.65 9.15 18.92
N ASN A 454 8.88 8.28 19.90
CA ASN A 454 9.29 8.69 21.25
C ASN A 454 10.65 9.40 21.22
N SER A 455 11.59 8.93 20.40
CA SER A 455 12.88 9.59 20.20
C SER A 455 12.72 11.00 19.63
N SER A 456 11.84 11.19 18.63
CA SER A 456 11.58 12.53 18.06
C SER A 456 11.00 13.52 19.10
N VAL A 457 10.05 13.06 19.92
CA VAL A 457 9.46 13.87 21.00
C VAL A 457 10.50 14.18 22.08
N ALA A 458 11.25 13.17 22.54
CA ALA A 458 12.27 13.34 23.56
C ALA A 458 13.39 14.29 23.10
N THR A 459 13.81 14.18 21.84
CA THR A 459 14.84 15.06 21.25
C THR A 459 14.33 16.50 21.16
N ALA A 460 13.09 16.72 20.72
CA ALA A 460 12.51 18.06 20.67
C ALA A 460 12.40 18.70 22.06
N LYS A 461 11.96 17.94 23.08
CA LYS A 461 11.91 18.41 24.47
C LYS A 461 13.28 18.79 25.01
N GLU A 462 14.30 17.98 24.73
CA GLU A 462 15.66 18.26 25.17
C GLU A 462 16.24 19.51 24.51
N LEU A 463 16.02 19.70 23.20
CA LEU A 463 16.44 20.91 22.51
C LEU A 463 15.70 22.16 23.02
N ALA A 464 14.39 22.07 23.28
CA ALA A 464 13.62 23.17 23.86
C ALA A 464 14.10 23.53 25.28
N ARG A 465 14.47 22.53 26.09
CA ARG A 465 15.08 22.71 27.41
C ARG A 465 16.43 23.42 27.31
N LEU A 466 17.30 22.97 26.40
CA LEU A 466 18.60 23.60 26.14
C LEU A 466 18.47 25.05 25.71
N TRP A 467 17.50 25.37 24.84
CA TRP A 467 17.23 26.75 24.42
C TRP A 467 16.77 27.63 25.57
N SER A 468 15.92 27.10 26.45
CA SER A 468 15.39 27.81 27.61
C SER A 468 16.47 28.12 28.65
N MET A 469 17.44 27.21 28.81
CA MET A 469 18.60 27.40 29.70
C MET A 469 19.72 28.24 29.09
N SER A 470 19.67 28.51 27.79
CA SER A 470 20.70 29.27 27.08
C SER A 470 20.36 30.76 27.04
N ASN A 471 21.36 31.59 27.33
CA ASN A 471 21.25 33.04 27.19
C ASN A 471 21.02 33.43 25.71
N PRO A 472 20.24 34.50 25.41
CA PRO A 472 19.94 34.92 24.04
C PRO A 472 21.11 34.95 23.04
N PRO A 473 22.31 35.48 23.37
CA PRO A 473 23.44 35.47 22.43
C PRO A 473 24.05 34.08 22.18
N ALA A 474 23.89 33.15 23.12
CA ALA A 474 24.38 31.77 23.04
C ALA A 474 23.38 30.81 22.38
N ARG A 475 22.15 31.27 22.07
CA ARG A 475 21.14 30.44 21.41
C ARG A 475 21.57 30.14 19.96
N LEU A 476 21.56 28.86 19.62
CA LEU A 476 21.93 28.37 18.29
C LEU A 476 20.81 28.58 17.24
N TRP A 477 19.58 28.88 17.67
CA TRP A 477 18.44 29.18 16.80
C TRP A 477 17.46 30.16 17.46
N LYS A 478 16.55 30.72 16.66
CA LYS A 478 15.51 31.67 17.11
C LYS A 478 14.28 30.91 17.61
N GLY A 479 13.66 31.44 18.67
CA GLY A 479 12.35 30.96 19.14
C GLY A 479 11.22 31.52 18.28
N SER A 480 10.02 30.98 18.42
CA SER A 480 8.86 31.48 17.67
C SER A 480 8.47 32.88 18.15
N SER A 481 8.35 33.83 17.22
CA SER A 481 7.85 35.18 17.50
C SER A 481 6.33 35.23 17.63
N THR A 482 5.63 34.18 17.15
CA THR A 482 4.16 34.11 17.08
C THR A 482 3.69 32.84 17.79
N SER A 483 2.59 32.90 18.55
CA SER A 483 2.01 31.70 19.16
C SER A 483 1.37 30.82 18.08
N LEU A 484 1.91 29.61 17.90
CA LEU A 484 1.30 28.59 17.07
C LEU A 484 0.30 27.77 17.90
N GLU A 485 -0.90 27.57 17.37
CA GLU A 485 -1.92 26.74 18.03
C GLU A 485 -1.77 25.27 17.65
N PHE A 486 -1.59 24.42 18.65
CA PHE A 486 -1.52 22.96 18.51
C PHE A 486 -2.56 22.29 19.40
N ASN A 487 -3.03 21.09 19.02
CA ASN A 487 -3.83 20.27 19.92
C ASN A 487 -2.94 19.52 20.92
N ASN A 488 -1.76 19.09 20.47
CA ASN A 488 -0.81 18.37 21.32
C ASN A 488 -0.11 19.29 22.33
N VAL A 489 -0.15 18.91 23.61
CA VAL A 489 0.44 19.68 24.73
C VAL A 489 1.96 19.81 24.61
N ASP A 490 2.65 18.75 24.21
CA ASP A 490 4.12 18.77 24.07
C ASP A 490 4.57 19.67 22.91
N LEU A 491 3.78 19.77 21.83
CA LEU A 491 4.04 20.72 20.74
C LEU A 491 3.88 22.17 21.18
N LYS A 492 2.87 22.49 22.02
CA LYS A 492 2.73 23.84 22.59
C LYS A 492 3.97 24.25 23.38
N ILE A 493 4.52 23.34 24.18
CA ILE A 493 5.70 23.61 25.01
C ILE A 493 6.95 23.80 24.15
N THR A 494 7.19 22.88 23.20
CA THR A 494 8.42 22.89 22.39
C THR A 494 8.45 24.03 21.37
N SER A 495 7.30 24.38 20.78
CA SER A 495 7.20 25.41 19.73
C SER A 495 7.56 26.82 20.20
N ALA A 496 7.40 27.15 21.48
CA ALA A 496 7.88 28.40 22.05
C ALA A 496 9.40 28.60 21.87
N ALA A 497 10.16 27.51 21.93
CA ALA A 497 11.60 27.50 21.67
C ALA A 497 11.95 27.42 20.18
N GLY A 498 10.96 27.48 19.27
CA GLY A 498 11.17 27.31 17.82
C GLY A 498 11.49 25.86 17.41
N VAL A 499 11.15 24.87 18.26
CA VAL A 499 11.39 23.45 18.03
C VAL A 499 10.06 22.71 17.95
N ALA A 500 9.89 21.83 16.96
CA ALA A 500 8.72 20.96 16.86
C ALA A 500 9.13 19.50 16.60
N PHE A 501 8.20 18.57 16.78
CA PHE A 501 8.39 17.18 16.37
C PHE A 501 7.31 16.72 15.38
N HIS A 502 7.68 15.87 14.42
CA HIS A 502 6.76 15.40 13.37
C HIS A 502 6.82 13.88 13.19
N HIS A 503 5.67 13.21 13.32
CA HIS A 503 5.55 11.79 13.07
C HIS A 503 4.11 11.38 12.71
N ALA A 504 3.93 10.17 12.18
CA ALA A 504 2.62 9.68 11.70
C ALA A 504 1.52 9.59 12.79
N GLY A 505 1.90 9.55 14.07
CA GLY A 505 0.95 9.56 15.19
C GLY A 505 0.36 10.94 15.54
N LEU A 506 0.73 12.02 14.86
CA LEU A 506 0.15 13.34 15.08
C LEU A 506 -1.12 13.55 14.26
N ASN A 507 -2.04 14.34 14.80
CA ASN A 507 -3.24 14.76 14.10
C ASN A 507 -2.85 15.50 12.80
N PRO A 508 -3.59 15.32 11.69
CA PRO A 508 -3.29 15.98 10.41
C PRO A 508 -3.20 17.52 10.53
N GLY A 509 -4.08 18.14 11.34
CA GLY A 509 -4.06 19.58 11.58
C GLY A 509 -2.75 20.06 12.22
N ASP A 510 -2.29 19.38 13.28
CA ASP A 510 -1.02 19.72 13.94
C ASP A 510 0.17 19.58 12.98
N ARG A 511 0.17 18.54 12.13
CA ARG A 511 1.21 18.34 11.10
C ARG A 511 1.24 19.50 10.11
N GLN A 512 0.08 19.93 9.60
CA GLN A 512 -0.02 21.06 8.69
C GLN A 512 0.45 22.37 9.34
N THR A 513 0.13 22.60 10.61
CA THR A 513 0.63 23.77 11.36
C THR A 513 2.15 23.73 11.51
N ILE A 514 2.76 22.57 11.78
CA ILE A 514 4.23 22.42 11.84
C ILE A 514 4.85 22.74 10.47
N GLU A 515 4.32 22.14 9.40
CA GLU A 515 4.81 22.32 8.03
C GLU A 515 4.78 23.80 7.62
N ASN A 516 3.66 24.48 7.85
CA ASN A 516 3.50 25.90 7.56
C ASN A 516 4.39 26.79 8.44
N GLY A 517 4.46 26.51 9.74
CA GLY A 517 5.28 27.28 10.68
C GLY A 517 6.77 27.18 10.36
N PHE A 518 7.23 26.02 9.87
CA PHE A 518 8.61 25.85 9.39
C PHE A 518 8.90 26.64 8.12
N LEU A 519 7.98 26.61 7.13
CA LEU A 519 8.11 27.39 5.90
C LEU A 519 8.11 28.91 6.15
N GLN A 520 7.37 29.37 7.15
CA GLN A 520 7.30 30.77 7.55
C GLN A 520 8.47 31.20 8.46
N GLY A 521 9.36 30.28 8.85
CA GLY A 521 10.50 30.56 9.73
C GLY A 521 10.12 30.79 11.20
N GLN A 522 8.91 30.39 11.61
CA GLN A 522 8.47 30.41 13.01
C GLN A 522 8.99 29.18 13.79
N ILE A 523 9.18 28.06 13.09
CA ILE A 523 9.84 26.86 13.60
C ILE A 523 11.20 26.75 12.91
N ASN A 524 12.26 26.68 13.71
CA ASN A 524 13.64 26.54 13.22
C ASN A 524 14.11 25.09 13.19
N ILE A 525 13.62 24.24 14.09
CA ILE A 525 14.05 22.84 14.19
C ILE A 525 12.85 21.90 14.15
N ILE A 526 12.89 20.91 13.27
CA ILE A 526 11.95 19.78 13.28
C ILE A 526 12.69 18.49 13.64
N CYS A 527 12.27 17.83 14.72
CA CYS A 527 12.67 16.45 15.04
C CYS A 527 11.62 15.48 14.47
N CYS A 528 11.95 14.69 13.46
CA CYS A 528 10.97 13.85 12.77
C CYS A 528 11.40 12.41 12.60
N THR A 529 10.44 11.50 12.41
CA THR A 529 10.73 10.18 11.84
C THR A 529 10.82 10.28 10.31
N SER A 530 11.02 9.17 9.60
CA SER A 530 11.08 9.11 8.12
C SER A 530 9.86 9.67 7.38
N THR A 531 8.79 10.07 8.09
CA THR A 531 7.59 10.72 7.52
C THR A 531 7.85 11.98 6.70
N LEU A 532 8.93 12.72 6.98
CA LEU A 532 9.30 13.92 6.21
C LEU A 532 10.42 13.62 5.19
N ALA A 533 10.91 12.39 5.10
CA ALA A 533 11.94 12.02 4.13
C ALA A 533 11.42 12.15 2.69
N VAL A 534 10.12 11.97 2.46
CA VAL A 534 9.47 12.05 1.14
C VAL A 534 8.09 12.74 1.22
N GLY A 535 7.59 13.29 0.12
CA GLY A 535 6.18 13.70 -0.02
C GLY A 535 5.77 15.08 0.51
N VAL A 536 6.68 15.80 1.18
CA VAL A 536 6.47 17.20 1.63
C VAL A 536 7.68 18.05 1.26
N ASN A 537 7.47 19.28 0.77
CA ASN A 537 8.55 20.19 0.38
C ASN A 537 8.95 21.13 1.54
N LEU A 538 9.64 20.59 2.54
CA LEU A 538 10.20 21.35 3.67
C LEU A 538 11.74 21.40 3.57
N PRO A 539 12.30 22.35 2.83
CA PRO A 539 13.75 22.51 2.69
C PRO A 539 14.38 23.00 4.00
N CYS A 540 15.54 22.47 4.37
CA CYS A 540 16.32 22.97 5.49
C CYS A 540 17.79 23.15 5.09
N HIS A 541 18.54 23.94 5.85
CA HIS A 541 19.98 24.12 5.59
C HIS A 541 20.78 22.91 6.11
N LEU A 542 20.45 22.47 7.34
CA LEU A 542 21.11 21.34 8.00
C LEU A 542 20.15 20.16 8.14
N VAL A 543 20.56 19.00 7.65
CA VAL A 543 19.93 17.71 7.97
C VAL A 543 20.82 16.91 8.91
N ILE A 544 20.25 16.35 9.97
CA ILE A 544 20.94 15.41 10.87
C ILE A 544 20.19 14.09 10.86
N ILE A 545 20.85 13.00 10.49
CA ILE A 545 20.36 11.64 10.69
C ILE A 545 20.90 11.17 12.04
N LYS A 546 20.04 11.24 13.06
CA LYS A 546 20.36 10.86 14.43
C LYS A 546 20.08 9.36 14.58
N ASN A 547 21.17 8.58 14.58
CA ASN A 547 21.17 7.12 14.49
C ASN A 547 20.72 6.63 13.10
N THR A 548 21.41 5.62 12.55
CA THR A 548 21.12 5.05 11.22
C THR A 548 20.13 3.88 11.27
N VAL A 549 19.61 3.59 12.46
CA VAL A 549 18.56 2.61 12.71
C VAL A 549 17.22 3.31 12.86
N GLY A 550 16.19 2.81 12.19
CA GLY A 550 14.80 3.25 12.29
C GLY A 550 13.88 2.15 12.81
N TRP A 551 12.70 2.55 13.30
CA TRP A 551 11.65 1.60 13.64
C TRP A 551 10.83 1.21 12.40
N LEU A 552 11.21 0.11 11.76
CA LEU A 552 10.65 -0.44 10.52
C LEU A 552 10.13 -1.86 10.76
N ASP A 553 8.99 -2.23 10.16
CA ASP A 553 8.36 -3.56 10.26
C ASP A 553 8.27 -4.11 11.69
N GLY A 554 7.94 -3.25 12.65
CA GLY A 554 7.79 -3.65 14.05
C GLY A 554 9.11 -3.94 14.80
N GLY A 555 10.25 -3.42 14.32
CA GLY A 555 11.52 -3.46 15.03
C GLY A 555 12.51 -2.38 14.64
N CYS A 556 13.62 -2.31 15.36
CA CYS A 556 14.80 -1.55 14.96
C CYS A 556 15.49 -2.26 13.79
N LYS A 557 15.53 -1.64 12.62
CA LYS A 557 16.27 -2.07 11.43
C LYS A 557 17.06 -0.88 10.90
N GLU A 558 18.22 -1.11 10.29
CA GLU A 558 18.95 -0.03 9.59
C GLU A 558 18.05 0.56 8.48
N TYR A 559 18.16 1.87 8.26
CA TYR A 559 17.48 2.51 7.14
C TYR A 559 18.03 1.98 5.81
N SER A 560 17.18 1.97 4.78
CA SER A 560 17.67 1.66 3.43
C SER A 560 18.53 2.81 2.89
N ASP A 561 19.39 2.50 1.93
CA ASP A 561 20.23 3.49 1.26
C ASP A 561 19.40 4.60 0.60
N LEU A 562 18.25 4.24 0.00
CA LEU A 562 17.30 5.18 -0.56
C LEU A 562 16.76 6.11 0.52
N GLU A 563 16.32 5.58 1.67
CA GLU A 563 15.79 6.40 2.76
C GLU A 563 16.82 7.40 3.27
N ILE A 564 18.07 6.95 3.49
CA ILE A 564 19.17 7.83 3.87
C ILE A 564 19.37 8.93 2.82
N MET A 565 19.47 8.58 1.54
CA MET A 565 19.68 9.55 0.46
C MET A 565 18.52 10.54 0.32
N GLN A 566 17.28 10.12 0.54
CA GLN A 566 16.12 11.01 0.55
C GLN A 566 16.13 11.97 1.75
N MET A 567 16.53 11.50 2.93
CA MET A 567 16.73 12.35 4.11
C MET A 567 17.81 13.41 3.84
N LEU A 568 18.97 13.02 3.32
CA LEU A 568 20.06 13.94 2.97
C LEU A 568 19.65 14.92 1.85
N GLY A 569 18.75 14.49 0.95
CA GLY A 569 18.18 15.29 -0.13
C GLY A 569 17.33 16.47 0.35
N ARG A 570 16.90 16.50 1.61
CA ARG A 570 16.15 17.63 2.21
C ARG A 570 17.01 18.85 2.49
N ALA A 571 18.33 18.67 2.53
CA ALA A 571 19.28 19.74 2.74
C ALA A 571 19.49 20.58 1.46
N GLY A 572 19.32 21.89 1.59
CA GLY A 572 19.64 22.91 0.59
C GLY A 572 18.53 23.21 -0.40
N ARG A 573 18.18 24.49 -0.52
CA ARG A 573 17.25 24.98 -1.56
C ARG A 573 17.80 26.21 -2.28
N PRO A 574 17.74 26.26 -3.63
CA PRO A 574 18.41 27.30 -4.40
C PRO A 574 17.94 28.73 -4.10
N GLN A 575 16.70 28.87 -3.60
CA GLN A 575 16.09 30.16 -3.27
C GLN A 575 16.51 30.71 -1.90
N PHE A 576 17.08 29.87 -1.02
CA PHE A 576 17.31 30.21 0.39
C PHE A 576 18.76 29.99 0.84
N ASP A 577 19.49 29.09 0.18
CA ASP A 577 20.82 28.66 0.60
C ASP A 577 21.81 28.66 -0.57
N ASN A 578 23.06 29.07 -0.28
CA ASN A 578 24.20 28.92 -1.19
C ASN A 578 24.92 27.57 -0.99
N ASP A 579 24.84 27.05 0.24
CA ASP A 579 25.45 25.82 0.71
C ASP A 579 24.51 25.13 1.72
N ALA A 580 24.65 23.83 1.85
CA ALA A 580 23.87 23.02 2.78
C ALA A 580 24.75 21.95 3.42
N VAL A 581 24.33 21.47 4.59
CA VAL A 581 25.09 20.48 5.36
C VAL A 581 24.19 19.30 5.69
N ALA A 582 24.73 18.09 5.57
CA ALA A 582 24.10 16.90 6.09
C ALA A 582 25.06 16.10 6.97
N VAL A 583 24.56 15.66 8.12
CA VAL A 583 25.34 14.96 9.14
C VAL A 583 24.69 13.61 9.45
N ILE A 584 25.48 12.54 9.41
CA ILE A 584 25.05 11.20 9.80
C ILE A 584 25.73 10.83 11.11
N LEU A 585 24.96 10.51 12.14
CA LEU A 585 25.46 9.97 13.40
C LEU A 585 25.25 8.45 13.40
N THR A 586 26.33 7.69 13.39
CA THR A 586 26.30 6.23 13.27
C THR A 586 27.29 5.55 14.21
N ARG A 587 27.20 4.22 14.32
CA ARG A 587 28.17 3.42 15.08
C ARG A 587 29.52 3.48 14.38
N LYS A 588 30.62 3.50 15.16
CA LYS A 588 31.98 3.61 14.62
C LYS A 588 32.29 2.58 13.52
N GLU A 589 31.78 1.36 13.67
CA GLU A 589 31.95 0.25 12.71
C GLU A 589 31.32 0.53 11.33
N ARG A 590 30.33 1.42 11.25
CA ARG A 590 29.57 1.72 10.03
C ARG A 590 30.00 3.01 9.32
N VAL A 591 30.97 3.75 9.86
CA VAL A 591 31.44 5.01 9.27
C VAL A 591 31.87 4.81 7.81
N ASN A 592 32.75 3.84 7.54
CA ASN A 592 33.24 3.54 6.20
C ASN A 592 32.14 3.12 5.21
N TYR A 593 31.02 2.58 5.72
CA TYR A 593 29.86 2.24 4.89
C TYR A 593 29.15 3.53 4.45
N TYR A 594 28.77 4.37 5.41
CA TYR A 594 28.04 5.60 5.13
C TYR A 594 28.87 6.64 4.37
N GLU A 595 30.19 6.69 4.57
CA GLU A 595 31.09 7.52 3.77
C GLU A 595 31.10 7.11 2.29
N ARG A 596 31.09 5.79 2.01
CA ARG A 596 31.01 5.27 0.63
C ARG A 596 29.64 5.49 -0.01
N LEU A 597 28.56 5.31 0.76
CA LEU A 597 27.20 5.58 0.30
C LEU A 597 27.05 7.05 -0.12
N VAL A 598 27.50 7.94 0.75
CA VAL A 598 27.34 9.38 0.60
C VAL A 598 28.28 9.97 -0.45
N SER A 599 29.41 9.32 -0.73
CA SER A 599 30.30 9.68 -1.84
C SER A 599 29.75 9.28 -3.22
N GLY A 600 28.69 8.45 -3.27
CA GLY A 600 28.09 8.00 -4.54
C GLY A 600 28.98 7.06 -5.35
N SER A 601 29.91 6.38 -4.68
CA SER A 601 30.91 5.51 -5.34
C SER A 601 30.45 4.05 -5.52
N GLU A 602 29.35 3.66 -4.88
CA GLU A 602 28.85 2.29 -4.91
C GLU A 602 28.03 2.00 -6.18
N SER A 603 28.33 0.89 -6.85
CA SER A 603 27.57 0.44 -8.02
C SER A 603 26.23 -0.15 -7.63
N LEU A 604 25.23 0.08 -8.47
CA LEU A 604 23.89 -0.50 -8.36
C LEU A 604 23.91 -1.97 -8.80
N GLU A 605 23.38 -2.86 -7.97
CA GLU A 605 23.20 -4.28 -8.23
C GLU A 605 21.71 -4.64 -8.35
N SER A 606 21.40 -5.79 -8.97
CA SER A 606 20.03 -6.30 -9.09
C SER A 606 19.64 -7.16 -7.87
N CYS A 607 18.40 -7.01 -7.40
CA CYS A 607 17.80 -7.91 -6.41
C CYS A 607 16.86 -8.96 -7.02
N LEU A 608 16.77 -9.08 -8.35
CA LEU A 608 15.82 -9.98 -9.01
C LEU A 608 16.03 -11.46 -8.62
N HIS A 609 17.30 -11.87 -8.48
CA HIS A 609 17.69 -13.24 -8.10
C HIS A 609 17.15 -13.69 -6.74
N LEU A 610 16.79 -12.78 -5.83
CA LEU A 610 16.27 -13.12 -4.50
C LEU A 610 14.84 -13.68 -4.55
N ASN A 611 14.04 -13.22 -5.51
CA ASN A 611 12.62 -13.58 -5.66
C ASN A 611 12.29 -13.96 -7.12
N LEU A 612 13.27 -14.50 -7.86
CA LEU A 612 13.14 -14.76 -9.29
C LEU A 612 12.00 -15.75 -9.61
N ILE A 613 11.87 -16.81 -8.81
CA ILE A 613 10.85 -17.85 -8.99
C ILE A 613 9.41 -17.31 -9.07
N ASP A 614 9.08 -16.28 -8.29
CA ASP A 614 7.75 -15.66 -8.29
C ASP A 614 7.48 -14.92 -9.61
N HIS A 615 8.49 -14.23 -10.12
CA HIS A 615 8.42 -13.51 -11.40
C HIS A 615 8.40 -14.49 -12.57
N LEU A 616 9.22 -15.54 -12.52
CA LEU A 616 9.29 -16.56 -13.57
C LEU A 616 7.96 -17.30 -13.72
N ASN A 617 7.31 -17.71 -12.61
CA ASN A 617 5.97 -18.30 -12.65
C ASN A 617 4.95 -17.35 -13.31
N ALA A 618 5.00 -16.06 -12.98
CA ALA A 618 4.12 -15.07 -13.58
C ALA A 618 4.36 -14.92 -15.09
N GLU A 619 5.61 -14.84 -15.55
CA GLU A 619 5.94 -14.73 -16.97
C GLU A 619 5.56 -15.99 -17.77
N ILE A 620 5.65 -17.17 -17.15
CA ILE A 620 5.17 -18.43 -17.74
C ILE A 620 3.64 -18.40 -17.88
N GLY A 621 2.90 -17.97 -16.85
CA GLY A 621 1.43 -17.82 -16.92
C GLY A 621 0.97 -16.77 -17.93
N LEU A 622 1.76 -15.72 -18.13
CA LEU A 622 1.54 -14.72 -19.17
C LEU A 622 1.86 -15.23 -20.59
N GLY A 623 2.62 -16.32 -20.71
CA GLY A 623 3.05 -16.88 -21.99
C GLY A 623 4.27 -16.19 -22.61
N ASN A 624 4.95 -15.32 -21.86
CA ASN A 624 6.22 -14.72 -22.29
C ASN A 624 7.38 -15.74 -22.24
N VAL A 625 7.28 -16.71 -21.32
CA VAL A 625 8.22 -17.82 -21.19
C VAL A 625 7.49 -19.14 -21.46
N THR A 626 7.86 -19.83 -22.54
CA THR A 626 7.22 -21.10 -22.98
C THR A 626 8.17 -22.29 -23.04
N SER A 627 9.45 -22.05 -22.79
CA SER A 627 10.60 -22.98 -22.87
C SER A 627 11.75 -22.43 -22.02
N VAL A 628 12.74 -23.26 -21.69
CA VAL A 628 13.96 -22.82 -20.99
C VAL A 628 14.68 -21.76 -21.83
N GLU A 629 14.76 -21.95 -23.15
CA GLU A 629 15.41 -21.03 -24.09
C GLU A 629 14.71 -19.65 -24.11
N SER A 630 13.38 -19.62 -24.08
CA SER A 630 12.64 -18.36 -23.93
C SER A 630 12.83 -17.73 -22.54
N GLY A 631 13.03 -18.55 -21.50
CA GLY A 631 13.34 -18.07 -20.14
C GLY A 631 14.71 -17.41 -20.08
N ILE A 632 15.72 -18.01 -20.70
CA ILE A 632 17.05 -17.42 -20.88
C ILE A 632 16.95 -16.12 -21.66
N ARG A 633 16.20 -16.09 -22.76
CA ARG A 633 15.99 -14.86 -23.56
C ARG A 633 15.32 -13.75 -22.73
N TRP A 634 14.34 -14.10 -21.89
CA TRP A 634 13.70 -13.15 -20.99
C TRP A 634 14.69 -12.62 -19.94
N LEU A 635 15.47 -13.50 -19.30
CA LEU A 635 16.51 -13.13 -18.35
C LEU A 635 17.59 -12.24 -19.00
N ALA A 636 17.99 -12.50 -20.24
CA ALA A 636 18.92 -11.66 -20.99
C ALA A 636 18.40 -10.23 -21.21
N GLY A 637 17.08 -10.01 -21.12
CA GLY A 637 16.44 -8.70 -21.19
C GLY A 637 16.42 -7.90 -19.88
N THR A 638 16.91 -8.48 -18.78
CA THR A 638 16.84 -7.93 -17.41
C THR A 638 18.09 -7.16 -17.00
N PHE A 639 18.01 -6.41 -15.90
CA PHE A 639 19.16 -5.69 -15.34
C PHE A 639 20.13 -6.64 -14.63
N LEU A 640 19.60 -7.73 -14.04
CA LEU A 640 20.36 -8.84 -13.47
C LEU A 640 21.36 -9.38 -14.48
N PHE A 641 20.96 -9.59 -15.73
CA PHE A 641 21.88 -10.06 -16.76
C PHE A 641 23.05 -9.10 -16.99
N VAL A 642 22.77 -7.81 -17.13
CA VAL A 642 23.83 -6.80 -17.31
C VAL A 642 24.80 -6.80 -16.12
N ARG A 643 24.27 -6.90 -14.89
CA ARG A 643 25.10 -6.91 -13.69
C ARG A 643 25.86 -8.21 -13.47
N LEU A 644 25.28 -9.34 -13.85
CA LEU A 644 25.93 -10.64 -13.77
C LEU A 644 27.23 -10.68 -14.59
N ARG A 645 27.23 -10.03 -15.76
CA ARG A 645 28.42 -9.88 -16.62
C ARG A 645 29.50 -8.98 -16.02
N ARG A 646 29.09 -7.96 -15.24
CA ARG A 646 30.00 -6.98 -14.64
C ARG A 646 30.56 -7.45 -13.29
N ASN A 647 29.76 -8.16 -12.50
CA ASN A 647 30.08 -8.56 -11.12
C ASN A 647 29.46 -9.93 -10.75
N PRO A 648 29.90 -11.03 -11.38
CA PRO A 648 29.28 -12.35 -11.18
C PRO A 648 29.48 -12.89 -9.76
N THR A 649 30.56 -12.52 -9.08
CA THR A 649 30.88 -12.98 -7.71
C THR A 649 29.89 -12.47 -6.67
N TYR A 650 29.25 -11.33 -6.91
CA TYR A 650 28.23 -10.77 -6.02
C TYR A 650 27.02 -11.70 -5.85
N TYR A 651 26.62 -12.39 -6.93
CA TYR A 651 25.42 -13.22 -6.98
C TYR A 651 25.63 -14.64 -6.43
N GLN A 652 26.86 -14.98 -5.99
CA GLN A 652 27.20 -16.23 -5.29
C GLN A 652 26.65 -17.49 -5.96
N LEU A 653 26.74 -17.56 -7.28
CA LEU A 653 26.28 -18.73 -8.03
C LEU A 653 27.12 -19.98 -7.68
N ARG A 654 26.51 -21.17 -7.75
CA ARG A 654 27.09 -22.44 -7.26
C ARG A 654 28.53 -22.67 -7.74
N GLU A 655 29.34 -23.28 -6.86
CA GLU A 655 30.69 -23.74 -7.21
C GLU A 655 30.63 -24.76 -8.35
N GLY A 656 31.28 -24.47 -9.48
CA GLY A 656 31.33 -25.34 -10.67
C GLY A 656 30.67 -24.77 -11.92
N ALA A 657 29.91 -23.67 -11.84
CA ALA A 657 29.45 -22.96 -13.03
C ALA A 657 30.65 -22.42 -13.82
N ASN A 658 30.74 -22.71 -15.12
CA ASN A 658 31.76 -22.13 -15.97
C ASN A 658 31.52 -20.61 -16.02
N ARG A 659 32.36 -19.86 -15.31
CA ARG A 659 32.20 -18.40 -15.16
C ARG A 659 32.46 -17.63 -16.46
N GLU A 660 32.99 -18.32 -17.47
CA GLU A 660 33.26 -17.76 -18.80
C GLU A 660 32.06 -17.88 -19.75
N ASP A 661 31.05 -18.71 -19.43
CA ASP A 661 29.85 -18.89 -20.26
C ASP A 661 28.61 -18.27 -19.60
N GLU A 662 28.25 -17.09 -20.10
CA GLU A 662 27.11 -16.28 -19.63
C GLU A 662 25.76 -17.00 -19.83
N ASP A 663 25.61 -17.73 -20.94
CA ASP A 663 24.37 -18.41 -21.30
C ASP A 663 24.16 -19.65 -20.43
N GLU A 664 25.24 -20.38 -20.12
CA GLU A 664 25.19 -21.51 -19.20
C GLU A 664 24.83 -21.06 -17.77
N MET A 665 25.35 -19.92 -17.35
CA MET A 665 25.03 -19.34 -16.05
C MET A 665 23.54 -18.96 -15.92
N LEU A 666 22.98 -18.30 -16.95
CA LEU A 666 21.55 -17.99 -17.01
C LEU A 666 20.71 -19.26 -17.09
N ARG A 667 21.14 -20.25 -17.87
CA ARG A 667 20.48 -21.54 -18.00
C ARG A 667 20.36 -22.23 -16.65
N GLN A 668 21.43 -22.31 -15.87
CA GLN A 668 21.39 -22.94 -14.54
C GLN A 668 20.42 -22.26 -13.57
N ILE A 669 20.40 -20.92 -13.56
CA ILE A 669 19.45 -20.16 -12.73
C ILE A 669 18.01 -20.46 -13.17
N CYS A 670 17.75 -20.41 -14.48
CA CYS A 670 16.42 -20.61 -15.05
C CYS A 670 15.92 -22.05 -14.83
N GLU A 671 16.75 -23.06 -15.12
CA GLU A 671 16.42 -24.48 -14.99
C GLU A 671 16.16 -24.87 -13.54
N LYS A 672 16.94 -24.34 -12.58
CA LYS A 672 16.71 -24.58 -11.15
C LYS A 672 15.31 -24.15 -10.74
N ASP A 673 14.92 -22.91 -11.05
CA ASP A 673 13.64 -22.36 -10.61
C ASP A 673 12.47 -22.99 -11.39
N ILE A 674 12.62 -23.26 -12.69
CA ILE A 674 11.62 -23.99 -13.49
C ILE A 674 11.40 -25.39 -12.92
N LYS A 675 12.48 -26.10 -12.57
CA LYS A 675 12.39 -27.43 -11.98
C LYS A 675 11.62 -27.41 -10.65
N LEU A 676 11.90 -26.44 -9.77
CA LEU A 676 11.15 -26.27 -8.51
C LEU A 676 9.66 -25.97 -8.75
N LEU A 677 9.35 -25.16 -9.76
CA LEU A 677 7.96 -24.87 -10.16
C LEU A 677 7.25 -26.13 -10.70
N GLN A 678 7.95 -26.97 -11.45
CA GLN A 678 7.43 -28.24 -11.97
C GLN A 678 7.22 -29.28 -10.86
N GLU A 679 8.20 -29.44 -9.96
CA GLU A 679 8.11 -30.32 -8.79
C GLU A 679 6.95 -29.92 -7.86
N SER A 680 6.63 -28.63 -7.80
CA SER A 680 5.51 -28.09 -7.01
C SER A 680 4.17 -28.07 -7.77
N ASN A 681 4.08 -28.65 -8.97
CA ASN A 681 2.88 -28.66 -9.82
C ASN A 681 2.32 -27.27 -10.17
N LEU A 682 3.17 -26.24 -10.20
CA LEU A 682 2.80 -24.87 -10.60
C LEU A 682 2.99 -24.64 -12.10
N VAL A 683 3.89 -25.41 -12.73
CA VAL A 683 4.20 -25.35 -14.16
C VAL A 683 4.23 -26.77 -14.72
N SER A 684 3.77 -26.94 -15.97
CA SER A 684 3.79 -28.23 -16.66
C SER A 684 5.21 -28.73 -16.99
N THR A 685 5.38 -30.06 -16.98
CA THR A 685 6.66 -30.75 -17.26
C THR A 685 7.07 -30.76 -18.74
N GLY A 686 6.11 -30.66 -19.66
CA GLY A 686 6.36 -30.59 -21.10
C GLY A 686 6.66 -29.16 -21.59
N ARG A 687 5.87 -28.65 -22.55
CA ARG A 687 5.90 -27.23 -22.91
C ARG A 687 5.55 -26.40 -21.68
N LEU A 688 6.39 -25.43 -21.32
CA LEU A 688 6.16 -24.62 -20.11
C LEU A 688 4.86 -23.84 -20.26
N ARG A 689 3.90 -24.16 -19.39
CA ARG A 689 2.63 -23.47 -19.19
C ARG A 689 2.32 -23.49 -17.72
N SER A 690 1.76 -22.39 -17.22
CA SER A 690 1.32 -22.35 -15.84
C SER A 690 0.12 -23.28 -15.65
N THR A 691 0.10 -24.02 -14.55
CA THR A 691 -1.08 -24.78 -14.13
C THR A 691 -2.11 -23.83 -13.51
N GLN A 692 -3.30 -24.32 -13.18
CA GLN A 692 -4.30 -23.50 -12.48
C GLN A 692 -3.76 -22.96 -11.14
N PHE A 693 -2.87 -23.72 -10.49
CA PHE A 693 -2.19 -23.34 -9.25
C PHE A 693 -1.17 -22.23 -9.49
N GLY A 694 -0.33 -22.36 -10.53
CA GLY A 694 0.63 -21.31 -10.89
C GLY A 694 -0.06 -20.00 -11.31
N ASP A 695 -1.17 -20.10 -12.06
CA ASP A 695 -2.00 -18.97 -12.45
C ASP A 695 -2.65 -18.30 -11.22
N ALA A 696 -3.13 -19.07 -10.24
CA ALA A 696 -3.67 -18.55 -8.99
C ALA A 696 -2.59 -17.81 -8.19
N MET A 697 -1.41 -18.41 -8.04
CA MET A 697 -0.25 -17.79 -7.36
C MET A 697 0.10 -16.44 -7.99
N ALA A 698 0.22 -16.38 -9.33
CA ALA A 698 0.53 -15.16 -10.06
C ALA A 698 -0.58 -14.11 -9.94
N ARG A 699 -1.85 -14.51 -10.05
CA ARG A 699 -3.05 -13.65 -10.01
C ARG A 699 -3.22 -12.94 -8.66
N TYR A 700 -2.94 -13.63 -7.56
CA TYR A 700 -3.10 -13.11 -6.20
C TYR A 700 -1.79 -12.66 -5.54
N TYR A 701 -0.70 -12.66 -6.31
CA TYR A 701 0.62 -12.16 -5.89
C TYR A 701 1.20 -12.92 -4.68
N VAL A 702 0.88 -14.21 -4.58
CA VAL A 702 1.28 -15.08 -3.46
C VAL A 702 2.73 -15.54 -3.66
N ARG A 703 3.53 -15.53 -2.59
CA ARG A 703 4.93 -15.99 -2.65
C ARG A 703 5.00 -17.51 -2.84
N PHE A 704 6.03 -17.99 -3.53
CA PHE A 704 6.24 -19.41 -3.81
C PHE A 704 6.20 -20.30 -2.55
N GLU A 705 6.88 -19.91 -1.47
CA GLU A 705 6.87 -20.70 -0.23
C GLU A 705 5.48 -20.79 0.41
N THR A 706 4.67 -19.73 0.32
CA THR A 706 3.28 -19.77 0.82
C THR A 706 2.41 -20.65 -0.06
N MET A 707 2.62 -20.61 -1.37
CA MET A 707 1.91 -21.48 -2.30
C MET A 707 2.19 -22.96 -2.01
N LYS A 708 3.44 -23.31 -1.68
CA LYS A 708 3.77 -24.67 -1.22
C LYS A 708 2.97 -25.08 0.00
N THR A 709 2.86 -24.22 1.02
CA THR A 709 2.00 -24.47 2.20
C THR A 709 0.52 -24.60 1.84
N PHE A 710 0.03 -23.86 0.83
CA PHE A 710 -1.38 -23.97 0.40
C PHE A 710 -1.65 -25.31 -0.28
N LEU A 711 -0.69 -25.82 -1.05
CA LEU A 711 -0.79 -27.11 -1.72
C LEU A 711 -0.66 -28.31 -0.77
N THR A 712 -0.28 -28.11 0.50
CA THR A 712 -0.31 -29.19 1.51
C THR A 712 -1.70 -29.40 2.13
N LEU A 713 -2.70 -28.58 1.78
CA LEU A 713 -4.07 -28.76 2.26
C LEU A 713 -4.63 -30.10 1.76
N LYS A 714 -5.16 -30.91 2.69
CA LYS A 714 -5.80 -32.19 2.38
C LYS A 714 -7.18 -31.95 1.74
N HIS A 715 -7.67 -32.92 0.98
CA HIS A 715 -9.05 -32.92 0.53
C HIS A 715 -10.02 -32.83 1.72
N HIS A 716 -11.12 -32.11 1.52
CA HIS A 716 -12.16 -31.80 2.48
C HIS A 716 -11.65 -31.04 3.72
N SER A 717 -10.62 -30.20 3.53
CA SER A 717 -10.07 -29.35 4.58
C SER A 717 -11.14 -28.50 5.28
N THR A 718 -11.09 -28.51 6.61
CA THR A 718 -11.97 -27.73 7.48
C THR A 718 -11.58 -26.25 7.51
N MET A 719 -12.49 -25.37 7.95
CA MET A 719 -12.21 -23.95 8.12
C MET A 719 -11.02 -23.68 9.06
N SER A 720 -10.84 -24.49 10.11
CA SER A 720 -9.71 -24.38 11.05
C SER A 720 -8.36 -24.70 10.37
N GLN A 721 -8.32 -25.74 9.55
CA GLN A 721 -7.11 -26.12 8.80
C GLN A 721 -6.73 -25.04 7.77
N ILE A 722 -7.72 -24.51 7.04
CA ILE A 722 -7.50 -23.42 6.08
C ILE A 722 -6.97 -22.18 6.82
N LEU A 723 -7.56 -21.80 7.96
CA LEU A 723 -7.10 -20.68 8.77
C LEU A 723 -5.67 -20.89 9.30
N SER A 724 -5.34 -22.11 9.71
CA SER A 724 -4.00 -22.48 10.18
C SER A 724 -2.94 -22.29 9.08
N VAL A 725 -3.23 -22.76 7.87
CA VAL A 725 -2.35 -22.61 6.70
C VAL A 725 -2.18 -21.14 6.30
N ILE A 726 -3.26 -20.34 6.28
CA ILE A 726 -3.16 -18.89 6.04
C ILE A 726 -2.27 -18.22 7.09
N SER A 727 -2.37 -18.64 8.36
CA SER A 727 -1.61 -18.04 9.45
C SER A 727 -0.09 -18.30 9.35
N GLN A 728 0.33 -19.29 8.55
CA GLN A 728 1.73 -19.66 8.32
C GLN A 728 2.34 -19.00 7.07
N ALA A 729 1.58 -18.16 6.36
CA ALA A 729 2.03 -17.53 5.13
C ALA A 729 3.32 -16.69 5.32
N GLU A 730 4.23 -16.77 4.34
CA GLU A 730 5.52 -16.06 4.29
C GLU A 730 5.34 -14.54 4.16
N GLU A 731 4.15 -14.10 3.72
CA GLU A 731 3.67 -12.73 3.84
C GLU A 731 3.76 -12.17 5.27
N PHE A 732 3.63 -13.03 6.27
CA PHE A 732 3.58 -12.66 7.68
C PHE A 732 4.93 -12.84 8.41
N ARG A 733 6.02 -13.12 7.68
CA ARG A 733 7.35 -13.37 8.27
C ARG A 733 7.88 -12.28 9.19
N ASP A 734 7.49 -11.02 8.95
CA ASP A 734 7.92 -9.87 9.76
C ASP A 734 7.14 -9.76 11.09
N ILE A 735 6.02 -10.49 11.22
CA ILE A 735 5.25 -10.55 12.48
C ILE A 735 5.98 -11.47 13.44
N ARG A 736 6.21 -10.98 14.65
CA ARG A 736 6.81 -11.73 15.76
C ARG A 736 6.11 -11.42 17.08
N ILE A 737 6.17 -12.36 18.00
CA ILE A 737 5.67 -12.17 19.36
C ILE A 737 6.73 -11.38 20.14
N LYS A 738 6.38 -10.18 20.61
CA LYS A 738 7.33 -9.34 21.37
C LYS A 738 7.34 -9.75 22.85
N ALA A 739 8.41 -9.37 23.55
CA ALA A 739 8.51 -9.61 24.99
C ALA A 739 7.32 -8.99 25.74
N GLY A 740 6.70 -9.77 26.62
CA GLY A 740 5.50 -9.37 27.38
C GLY A 740 4.16 -9.53 26.65
N GLU A 741 4.15 -9.78 25.33
CA GLU A 741 2.88 -9.97 24.59
C GLU A 741 2.24 -11.34 24.81
N LYS A 742 3.01 -12.32 25.29
CA LYS A 742 2.54 -13.71 25.43
C LYS A 742 1.33 -13.84 26.36
N SER A 743 1.31 -13.11 27.48
CA SER A 743 0.17 -13.11 28.41
C SER A 743 -1.07 -12.48 27.79
N LEU A 744 -0.91 -11.40 27.02
CA LEU A 744 -2.00 -10.78 26.26
C LEU A 744 -2.65 -11.78 25.30
N TYR A 745 -1.86 -12.48 24.48
CA TYR A 745 -2.42 -13.45 23.54
C TYR A 745 -3.03 -14.67 24.23
N LYS A 746 -2.54 -15.07 25.41
CA LYS A 746 -3.18 -16.11 26.23
C LYS A 746 -4.56 -15.67 26.71
N GLU A 747 -4.73 -14.40 27.07
CA GLU A 747 -6.02 -13.87 27.48
C GLU A 747 -6.97 -13.73 26.29
N ILE A 748 -6.49 -13.22 25.16
CA ILE A 748 -7.29 -13.15 23.92
C ILE A 748 -7.77 -14.55 23.50
N ASN A 749 -6.92 -15.57 23.60
CA ASN A 749 -7.26 -16.96 23.26
C ASN A 749 -8.38 -17.56 24.13
N ARG A 750 -8.65 -17.00 25.32
CA ARG A 750 -9.75 -17.40 26.20
C ARG A 750 -11.06 -16.67 25.88
N GLY A 751 -11.03 -15.65 25.01
CA GLY A 751 -12.20 -14.86 24.66
C GLY A 751 -13.28 -15.71 23.99
N THR A 752 -14.54 -15.48 24.36
CA THR A 752 -15.71 -16.23 23.86
C THR A 752 -15.92 -16.12 22.34
N GLY A 753 -15.33 -15.10 21.69
CA GLY A 753 -15.37 -14.93 20.23
C GLY A 753 -14.32 -15.72 19.45
N ILE A 754 -13.38 -16.39 20.14
CA ILE A 754 -12.37 -17.24 19.49
C ILE A 754 -12.99 -18.60 19.17
N MET A 755 -13.28 -18.85 17.89
CA MET A 755 -13.90 -20.09 17.41
C MET A 755 -12.95 -21.30 17.46
N PHE A 756 -11.66 -21.08 17.23
CA PHE A 756 -10.63 -22.10 17.20
C PHE A 756 -9.49 -21.77 18.18
N PRO A 757 -9.69 -22.03 19.49
CA PRO A 757 -8.67 -21.76 20.50
C PRO A 757 -7.39 -22.58 20.26
N ILE A 758 -6.24 -21.94 20.46
CA ILE A 758 -4.93 -22.58 20.36
C ILE A 758 -4.68 -23.34 21.66
N LYS A 759 -4.59 -24.68 21.57
CA LYS A 759 -4.41 -25.57 22.73
C LYS A 759 -2.96 -25.67 23.21
N VAL A 760 -2.00 -25.33 22.33
CA VAL A 760 -0.56 -25.36 22.62
C VAL A 760 -0.07 -24.01 23.16
N ASP A 761 1.16 -23.98 23.64
CA ASP A 761 1.77 -22.74 24.09
C ASP A 761 1.95 -21.73 22.94
N ILE A 762 1.59 -20.48 23.21
CA ILE A 762 1.62 -19.40 22.21
C ILE A 762 3.07 -18.94 22.04
N ALA A 763 3.80 -19.63 21.16
CA ALA A 763 5.21 -19.39 20.89
C ALA A 763 5.48 -18.97 19.43
N LEU A 764 4.70 -19.46 18.46
CA LEU A 764 4.96 -19.24 17.05
C LEU A 764 4.30 -17.96 16.52
N PRO A 765 4.92 -17.26 15.55
CA PRO A 765 4.29 -16.15 14.83
C PRO A 765 2.90 -16.51 14.27
N ALA A 766 2.75 -17.71 13.73
CA ALA A 766 1.48 -18.20 13.19
C ALA A 766 0.37 -18.22 14.25
N HIS A 767 0.69 -18.51 15.52
CA HIS A 767 -0.30 -18.45 16.61
C HIS A 767 -0.80 -17.03 16.83
N LYS A 768 0.11 -16.05 16.81
CA LYS A 768 -0.24 -14.63 16.90
C LYS A 768 -1.10 -14.18 15.72
N VAL A 769 -0.75 -14.57 14.49
CA VAL A 769 -1.55 -14.26 13.29
C VAL A 769 -2.96 -14.84 13.38
N SER A 770 -3.08 -16.12 13.73
CA SER A 770 -4.37 -16.78 13.91
C SER A 770 -5.24 -16.05 14.95
N LEU A 771 -4.68 -15.70 16.12
CA LEU A 771 -5.41 -14.97 17.15
C LEU A 771 -5.78 -13.53 16.74
N LEU A 772 -4.93 -12.84 15.98
CA LEU A 772 -5.25 -11.52 15.43
C LEU A 772 -6.44 -11.59 14.47
N ILE A 773 -6.50 -12.63 13.63
CA ILE A 773 -7.64 -12.87 12.72
C ILE A 773 -8.89 -13.20 13.53
N GLN A 774 -8.82 -14.21 14.40
CA GLN A 774 -9.97 -14.71 15.15
C GLN A 774 -10.52 -13.65 16.13
N SER A 775 -9.68 -12.83 16.73
CA SER A 775 -10.13 -11.75 17.62
C SER A 775 -10.93 -10.67 16.89
N GLU A 776 -10.56 -10.33 15.64
CA GLU A 776 -11.35 -9.40 14.82
C GLU A 776 -12.69 -10.03 14.41
N LEU A 777 -12.66 -11.26 13.89
CA LEU A 777 -13.86 -11.95 13.43
C LEU A 777 -14.84 -12.27 14.56
N GLY A 778 -14.31 -12.61 15.73
CA GLY A 778 -15.05 -12.86 16.95
C GLY A 778 -15.49 -11.61 17.70
N VAL A 779 -15.07 -10.43 17.24
CA VAL A 779 -15.30 -9.15 17.93
C VAL A 779 -14.87 -9.21 19.40
N VAL A 780 -13.71 -9.85 19.64
CA VAL A 780 -13.13 -9.99 20.97
C VAL A 780 -12.59 -8.62 21.39
N GLU A 781 -13.07 -8.14 22.54
CA GLU A 781 -12.61 -6.87 23.10
C GLU A 781 -11.14 -6.97 23.51
N PHE A 782 -10.41 -5.88 23.33
CA PHE A 782 -9.03 -5.82 23.80
C PHE A 782 -9.05 -5.79 25.34
N PRO A 783 -8.29 -6.65 26.03
CA PRO A 783 -8.27 -6.67 27.49
C PRO A 783 -7.96 -5.29 28.10
N ASP A 784 -8.82 -4.80 29.00
CA ASP A 784 -8.73 -3.44 29.55
C ASP A 784 -7.63 -3.25 30.61
N ASP A 785 -7.09 -4.35 31.11
CA ASP A 785 -6.00 -4.41 32.09
C ASP A 785 -4.82 -3.48 31.73
N GLU A 786 -4.37 -2.65 32.69
CA GLU A 786 -3.31 -1.64 32.46
C GLU A 786 -2.02 -2.27 31.90
N GLN A 787 -1.71 -3.50 32.32
CA GLN A 787 -0.57 -4.27 31.83
C GLN A 787 -0.58 -4.49 30.30
N PHE A 788 -1.77 -4.53 29.67
CA PHE A 788 -1.94 -4.79 28.26
C PHE A 788 -2.08 -3.53 27.41
N GLN A 789 -2.50 -2.40 27.99
CA GLN A 789 -2.70 -1.15 27.24
C GLN A 789 -1.45 -0.70 26.46
N LYS A 790 -0.26 -0.97 27.01
CA LYS A 790 1.03 -0.72 26.33
C LYS A 790 1.20 -1.46 24.98
N HIS A 791 0.49 -2.57 24.79
CA HIS A 791 0.55 -3.39 23.58
C HIS A 791 -0.57 -3.06 22.57
N LYS A 792 -1.56 -2.23 22.94
CA LYS A 792 -2.75 -1.92 22.12
C LYS A 792 -2.40 -1.37 20.74
N PHE A 793 -1.45 -0.44 20.65
CA PHE A 793 -1.02 0.13 19.38
C PHE A 793 -0.37 -0.93 18.47
N ALA A 794 0.52 -1.76 19.02
CA ALA A 794 1.18 -2.83 18.27
C ALA A 794 0.16 -3.88 17.79
N PHE A 795 -0.79 -4.27 18.64
CA PHE A 795 -1.88 -5.17 18.29
C PHE A 795 -2.70 -4.64 17.10
N GLN A 796 -3.10 -3.36 17.12
CA GLN A 796 -3.85 -2.76 16.01
C GLN A 796 -3.04 -2.65 14.72
N GLN A 797 -1.74 -2.36 14.82
CA GLN A 797 -0.84 -2.32 13.68
C GLN A 797 -0.68 -3.69 13.03
N ASP A 798 -0.35 -4.71 13.82
CA ASP A 798 -0.15 -6.08 13.35
C ASP A 798 -1.46 -6.63 12.76
N LYS A 799 -2.60 -6.36 13.40
CA LYS A 799 -3.92 -6.71 12.87
C LYS A 799 -4.21 -6.04 11.52
N GLY A 800 -3.96 -4.73 11.40
CA GLY A 800 -4.15 -4.00 10.15
C GLY A 800 -3.29 -4.56 9.01
N PHE A 801 -2.04 -4.91 9.31
CA PHE A 801 -1.13 -5.55 8.36
C PHE A 801 -1.63 -6.93 7.94
N VAL A 802 -2.05 -7.80 8.86
CA VAL A 802 -2.62 -9.11 8.55
C VAL A 802 -3.84 -8.98 7.62
N PHE A 803 -4.81 -8.12 7.97
CA PHE A 803 -6.03 -7.95 7.18
C PHE A 803 -5.80 -7.34 5.79
N SER A 804 -4.65 -6.69 5.56
CA SER A 804 -4.26 -6.21 4.23
C SER A 804 -3.88 -7.35 3.27
N HIS A 805 -3.57 -8.55 3.78
CA HIS A 805 -3.15 -9.70 2.98
C HIS A 805 -4.12 -10.90 3.00
N VAL A 806 -4.85 -11.16 4.08
CA VAL A 806 -5.71 -12.37 4.19
C VAL A 806 -6.71 -12.53 3.04
N ASN A 807 -7.24 -11.42 2.51
CA ASN A 807 -8.22 -11.39 1.43
C ASN A 807 -7.69 -11.94 0.10
N ARG A 808 -6.42 -11.70 -0.25
CA ARG A 808 -5.82 -12.25 -1.48
C ARG A 808 -5.37 -13.70 -1.27
N LEU A 809 -4.94 -14.04 -0.05
CA LEU A 809 -4.52 -15.41 0.30
C LEU A 809 -5.70 -16.38 0.26
N ILE A 810 -6.85 -16.04 0.87
CA ILE A 810 -8.04 -16.91 0.84
C ILE A 810 -8.58 -17.10 -0.58
N ARG A 811 -8.53 -16.06 -1.42
CA ARG A 811 -8.96 -16.15 -2.83
C ARG A 811 -8.06 -17.07 -3.63
N CYS A 812 -6.75 -17.08 -3.34
CA CYS A 812 -5.83 -18.05 -3.93
C CYS A 812 -6.20 -19.47 -3.52
N ILE A 813 -6.49 -19.70 -2.24
CA ILE A 813 -6.92 -21.02 -1.76
C ILE A 813 -8.23 -21.44 -2.43
N ILE A 814 -9.23 -20.56 -2.55
CA ILE A 814 -10.49 -20.84 -3.25
C ILE A 814 -10.22 -21.31 -4.68
N ASP A 815 -9.42 -20.57 -5.47
CA ASP A 815 -9.09 -20.96 -6.84
C ASP A 815 -8.34 -22.31 -6.90
N CYS A 816 -7.46 -22.60 -5.94
CA CYS A 816 -6.80 -23.90 -5.83
C CYS A 816 -7.78 -25.04 -5.52
N GLN A 817 -8.72 -24.83 -4.58
CA GLN A 817 -9.69 -25.86 -4.21
C GLN A 817 -10.71 -26.12 -5.33
N ILE A 818 -11.06 -25.09 -6.10
CA ILE A 818 -11.86 -25.23 -7.33
C ILE A 818 -11.10 -26.06 -8.36
N ALA A 819 -9.80 -25.82 -8.55
CA ALA A 819 -8.97 -26.60 -9.48
C ALA A 819 -8.83 -28.08 -9.06
N LEU A 820 -8.95 -28.37 -7.77
CA LEU A 820 -8.98 -29.72 -7.20
C LEU A 820 -10.38 -30.36 -7.20
N GLU A 821 -11.40 -29.63 -7.68
CA GLU A 821 -12.82 -30.04 -7.66
C GLU A 821 -13.35 -30.38 -6.25
N ASP A 822 -12.72 -29.82 -5.19
CA ASP A 822 -13.08 -30.09 -3.80
C ASP A 822 -14.17 -29.12 -3.32
N SER A 823 -15.42 -29.59 -3.35
CA SER A 823 -16.56 -28.76 -2.99
C SER A 823 -16.59 -28.39 -1.50
N ILE A 824 -16.19 -29.31 -0.60
CA ILE A 824 -16.21 -29.06 0.85
C ILE A 824 -15.19 -28.00 1.23
N ALA A 825 -13.94 -28.16 0.78
CA ALA A 825 -12.89 -27.19 1.08
C ALA A 825 -13.21 -25.83 0.43
N THR A 826 -13.78 -25.82 -0.77
CA THR A 826 -14.23 -24.59 -1.44
C THR A 826 -15.33 -23.88 -0.65
N ARG A 827 -16.35 -24.59 -0.15
CA ARG A 827 -17.38 -24.00 0.72
C ARG A 827 -16.80 -23.39 1.99
N ASN A 828 -15.93 -24.12 2.68
CA ASN A 828 -15.28 -23.65 3.90
C ASN A 828 -14.41 -22.41 3.61
N ALA A 829 -13.69 -22.39 2.49
CA ALA A 829 -12.89 -21.26 2.07
C ALA A 829 -13.75 -20.03 1.70
N LEU A 830 -14.89 -20.23 1.02
CA LEU A 830 -15.85 -19.16 0.69
C LEU A 830 -16.49 -18.56 1.96
N GLU A 831 -16.81 -19.39 2.95
CA GLU A 831 -17.31 -18.93 4.26
C GLU A 831 -16.27 -18.08 5.00
N LEU A 832 -15.00 -18.51 4.99
CA LEU A 832 -13.91 -17.75 5.58
C LEU A 832 -13.64 -16.45 4.80
N ALA A 833 -13.77 -16.46 3.46
CA ALA A 833 -13.62 -15.27 2.63
C ALA A 833 -14.67 -14.21 2.95
N ARG A 834 -15.96 -14.60 3.05
CA ARG A 834 -17.02 -13.70 3.52
C ARG A 834 -16.71 -13.14 4.90
N SER A 835 -16.23 -14.00 5.80
CA SER A 835 -15.86 -13.59 7.15
C SER A 835 -14.74 -12.53 7.15
N PHE A 836 -13.70 -12.71 6.32
CA PHE A 836 -12.62 -11.73 6.16
C PHE A 836 -13.09 -10.42 5.52
N GLY A 837 -13.98 -10.48 4.52
CA GLY A 837 -14.55 -9.31 3.86
C GLY A 837 -15.39 -8.46 4.81
N ALA A 838 -16.24 -9.13 5.60
CA ALA A 838 -17.15 -8.53 6.57
C ALA A 838 -16.48 -8.19 7.93
N LYS A 839 -15.29 -8.74 8.20
CA LYS A 839 -14.57 -8.67 9.49
C LYS A 839 -15.39 -9.17 10.68
N VAL A 840 -16.17 -10.22 10.45
CA VAL A 840 -17.00 -10.93 11.44
C VAL A 840 -17.12 -12.38 11.01
N TRP A 841 -17.38 -13.32 11.92
CA TRP A 841 -17.71 -14.69 11.51
C TRP A 841 -19.04 -14.74 10.74
N ASP A 842 -19.07 -15.43 9.60
CA ASP A 842 -20.21 -15.47 8.66
C ASP A 842 -21.53 -15.90 9.32
N ARG A 843 -21.48 -16.88 10.23
CA ARG A 843 -22.66 -17.41 10.93
C ARG A 843 -22.94 -16.74 12.29
N SER A 844 -22.20 -15.70 12.64
CA SER A 844 -22.37 -15.02 13.91
C SER A 844 -23.44 -13.92 13.82
N PRO A 845 -24.18 -13.62 14.91
CA PRO A 845 -25.07 -12.46 14.95
C PRO A 845 -24.37 -11.13 14.63
N PHE A 846 -23.05 -11.08 14.77
CA PHE A 846 -22.25 -9.92 14.38
C PHE A 846 -22.28 -9.61 12.87
N GLN A 847 -22.83 -10.47 12.01
CA GLN A 847 -23.14 -10.11 10.62
C GLN A 847 -23.97 -8.81 10.50
N MET A 848 -24.81 -8.49 11.48
CA MET A 848 -25.61 -7.25 11.51
C MET A 848 -24.75 -5.98 11.67
N LYS A 849 -23.52 -6.09 12.20
CA LYS A 849 -22.57 -4.97 12.33
C LYS A 849 -22.18 -4.35 10.98
N GLN A 850 -22.41 -5.08 9.87
CA GLN A 850 -22.22 -4.57 8.51
C GLN A 850 -23.21 -3.46 8.14
N ILE A 851 -24.33 -3.34 8.85
CA ILE A 851 -25.30 -2.27 8.63
C ILE A 851 -24.84 -1.01 9.38
N GLU A 852 -24.77 0.12 8.67
CA GLU A 852 -24.39 1.39 9.28
C GLU A 852 -25.26 1.71 10.51
N GLN A 853 -24.64 2.27 11.55
CA GLN A 853 -25.24 2.58 12.86
C GLN A 853 -25.49 1.37 13.78
N ILE A 854 -25.29 0.13 13.33
CA ILE A 854 -25.27 -1.04 14.21
C ILE A 854 -23.85 -1.26 14.76
N GLY A 855 -23.65 -0.92 16.04
CA GLY A 855 -22.42 -1.22 16.77
C GLY A 855 -22.45 -2.58 17.47
N VAL A 856 -21.32 -2.98 18.07
CA VAL A 856 -21.18 -4.25 18.82
C VAL A 856 -22.23 -4.37 19.94
N VAL A 857 -22.46 -3.29 20.69
CA VAL A 857 -23.46 -3.26 21.77
C VAL A 857 -24.88 -3.46 21.23
N ALA A 858 -25.19 -2.86 20.08
CA ALA A 858 -26.50 -3.01 19.44
C ALA A 858 -26.75 -4.47 19.02
N VAL A 859 -25.75 -5.13 18.42
CA VAL A 859 -25.84 -6.56 18.08
C VAL A 859 -26.08 -7.42 19.32
N ARG A 860 -25.34 -7.18 20.42
CA ARG A 860 -25.52 -7.97 21.66
C ARG A 860 -26.93 -7.83 22.23
N LYS A 861 -27.50 -6.62 22.21
CA LYS A 861 -28.89 -6.37 22.63
C LYS A 861 -29.90 -7.07 21.72
N LEU A 862 -29.72 -6.98 20.41
CA LEU A 862 -30.58 -7.65 19.42
C LEU A 862 -30.54 -9.17 19.57
N ALA A 863 -29.33 -9.75 19.70
CA ALA A 863 -29.14 -11.17 19.88
C ALA A 863 -29.77 -11.68 21.19
N ALA A 864 -29.65 -10.91 22.28
CA ALA A 864 -30.31 -11.23 23.56
C ALA A 864 -31.85 -11.20 23.44
N ALA A 865 -32.39 -10.39 22.53
CA ALA A 865 -33.81 -10.34 22.20
C ALA A 865 -34.25 -11.37 21.15
N GLY A 866 -33.38 -12.31 20.77
CA GLY A 866 -33.68 -13.36 19.79
C GLY A 866 -33.46 -12.97 18.32
N ILE A 867 -33.08 -11.72 18.03
CA ILE A 867 -32.75 -11.25 16.69
C ILE A 867 -31.28 -11.55 16.42
N THR A 868 -31.01 -12.73 15.85
CA THR A 868 -29.64 -13.26 15.65
C THR A 868 -29.17 -13.21 14.20
N SER A 869 -30.00 -12.79 13.24
CA SER A 869 -29.65 -12.73 11.82
C SER A 869 -30.16 -11.46 11.14
N ILE A 870 -29.70 -11.20 9.91
CA ILE A 870 -30.13 -10.03 9.12
C ILE A 870 -31.58 -10.20 8.67
N GLU A 871 -31.97 -11.44 8.35
CA GLU A 871 -33.36 -11.80 8.02
C GLU A 871 -34.28 -11.62 9.23
N ALA A 872 -33.84 -12.04 10.42
CA ALA A 872 -34.60 -11.83 11.66
C ALA A 872 -34.75 -10.33 11.98
N LEU A 873 -33.73 -9.52 11.70
CA LEU A 873 -33.79 -8.07 11.88
C LEU A 873 -34.75 -7.41 10.88
N GLU A 874 -34.81 -7.90 9.65
CA GLU A 874 -35.75 -7.42 8.63
C GLU A 874 -37.21 -7.69 9.00
N CYS A 875 -37.48 -8.85 9.59
CA CYS A 875 -38.83 -9.23 10.03
C CYS A 875 -39.26 -8.53 11.33
N ALA A 876 -38.38 -7.79 12.00
CA ALA A 876 -38.69 -7.12 13.26
C ALA A 876 -39.45 -5.80 13.04
N GLU A 877 -40.38 -5.47 13.94
CA GLU A 877 -41.12 -4.21 13.85
C GLU A 877 -40.22 -3.00 14.20
N PRO A 878 -40.37 -1.85 13.52
CA PRO A 878 -39.56 -0.65 13.80
C PRO A 878 -39.56 -0.23 15.29
N GLN A 879 -40.73 -0.30 15.93
CA GLN A 879 -40.94 0.05 17.33
C GLN A 879 -40.24 -0.94 18.28
N GLN A 880 -40.23 -2.21 17.91
CA GLN A 880 -39.51 -3.25 18.64
C GLN A 880 -37.99 -3.00 18.60
N ILE A 881 -37.47 -2.59 17.44
CA ILE A 881 -36.05 -2.23 17.27
C ILE A 881 -35.69 -1.01 18.13
N ASP A 882 -36.52 0.04 18.10
CA ASP A 882 -36.34 1.25 18.92
C ASP A 882 -36.26 0.91 20.41
N MET A 883 -37.19 0.06 20.88
CA MET A 883 -37.24 -0.41 22.26
C MET A 883 -36.00 -1.23 22.65
N ILE A 884 -35.66 -2.26 21.87
CA ILE A 884 -34.50 -3.14 22.15
C ILE A 884 -33.21 -2.33 22.20
N LEU A 885 -33.02 -1.41 21.25
CA LEU A 885 -31.79 -0.62 21.16
C LEU A 885 -31.77 0.58 22.09
N SER A 886 -32.88 0.89 22.75
CA SER A 886 -33.04 2.07 23.60
C SER A 886 -32.78 3.36 22.82
N LYS A 887 -33.33 3.45 21.61
CA LYS A 887 -33.22 4.60 20.70
C LYS A 887 -34.60 5.22 20.48
N ASN A 888 -34.62 6.54 20.29
CA ASN A 888 -35.88 7.24 20.03
C ASN A 888 -36.34 6.96 18.59
N PRO A 889 -37.65 6.73 18.36
CA PRO A 889 -38.22 6.69 17.03
C PRO A 889 -37.88 7.97 16.24
N PRO A 890 -37.70 7.90 14.90
CA PRO A 890 -37.90 6.74 14.03
C PRO A 890 -36.58 6.00 13.71
N PHE A 891 -35.76 5.66 14.72
CA PHE A 891 -34.46 5.01 14.49
C PHE A 891 -34.62 3.63 13.83
N GLY A 892 -35.52 2.79 14.31
CA GLY A 892 -35.81 1.46 13.75
C GLY A 892 -36.28 1.52 12.31
N LEU A 893 -37.15 2.48 11.97
CA LEU A 893 -37.63 2.69 10.60
C LEU A 893 -36.49 3.14 9.67
N LYS A 894 -35.63 4.05 10.13
CA LYS A 894 -34.42 4.45 9.39
C LYS A 894 -33.45 3.29 9.21
N LEU A 895 -33.32 2.42 10.21
CA LEU A 895 -32.45 1.25 10.16
C LEU A 895 -32.95 0.23 9.12
N LEU A 896 -34.25 -0.09 9.15
CA LEU A 896 -34.87 -0.99 8.17
C LEU A 896 -34.78 -0.42 6.74
N GLY A 897 -34.93 0.90 6.58
CA GLY A 897 -34.70 1.56 5.29
C GLY A 897 -33.30 1.33 4.74
N ARG A 898 -32.26 1.35 5.60
CA ARG A 898 -30.87 1.01 5.20
C ARG A 898 -30.69 -0.47 4.91
N LEU A 899 -31.43 -1.34 5.59
CA LEU A 899 -31.39 -2.78 5.39
C LEU A 899 -31.88 -3.17 3.97
N LEU A 900 -32.67 -2.32 3.30
CA LEU A 900 -33.08 -2.53 1.92
C LEU A 900 -31.89 -2.50 0.93
N GLU A 901 -30.80 -1.80 1.27
CA GLU A 901 -29.57 -1.77 0.46
C GLU A 901 -28.72 -3.04 0.61
N PHE A 902 -28.96 -3.85 1.66
CA PHE A 902 -28.21 -5.08 1.90
C PHE A 902 -28.49 -6.10 0.79
N PRO A 903 -27.47 -6.73 0.17
CA PRO A 903 -27.70 -7.67 -0.92
C PRO A 903 -28.43 -8.95 -0.49
N LYS A 904 -29.63 -9.16 -1.03
CA LYS A 904 -30.49 -10.31 -0.72
C LYS A 904 -30.56 -11.23 -1.92
N LEU A 905 -29.87 -12.36 -1.85
CA LEU A 905 -29.88 -13.36 -2.91
C LEU A 905 -31.06 -14.32 -2.74
N ARG A 906 -31.53 -14.87 -3.86
CA ARG A 906 -32.33 -16.10 -3.92
C ARG A 906 -31.69 -17.07 -4.90
N VAL A 907 -31.77 -18.35 -4.56
CA VAL A 907 -31.40 -19.45 -5.44
C VAL A 907 -32.56 -20.43 -5.48
N SER A 908 -32.89 -20.90 -6.68
CA SER A 908 -33.84 -21.99 -6.87
C SER A 908 -33.31 -22.95 -7.92
N VAL A 909 -33.70 -24.22 -7.81
CA VAL A 909 -33.22 -25.28 -8.69
C VAL A 909 -34.41 -26.05 -9.25
N LYS A 910 -34.43 -26.28 -10.56
CA LYS A 910 -35.51 -26.97 -11.27
C LYS A 910 -34.92 -28.05 -12.17
N MET A 911 -35.49 -29.26 -12.13
CA MET A 911 -35.13 -30.30 -13.09
C MET A 911 -35.74 -29.97 -14.46
N ILE A 912 -34.95 -30.08 -15.52
CA ILE A 912 -35.41 -29.92 -16.91
C ILE A 912 -35.79 -31.28 -17.49
N LYS A 913 -34.84 -32.22 -17.51
CA LYS A 913 -35.02 -33.54 -18.10
C LYS A 913 -34.11 -34.58 -17.46
N LYS A 914 -34.48 -35.85 -17.61
CA LYS A 914 -33.66 -37.02 -17.23
C LYS A 914 -33.37 -37.85 -18.47
N GLU A 915 -32.11 -38.21 -18.68
CA GLU A 915 -31.68 -39.11 -19.74
C GLU A 915 -31.25 -40.43 -19.12
N VAL A 916 -31.95 -41.50 -19.48
CA VAL A 916 -31.66 -42.87 -19.03
C VAL A 916 -31.14 -43.65 -20.21
N LYS A 917 -29.89 -44.13 -20.13
CA LYS A 917 -29.32 -45.08 -21.09
C LYS A 917 -29.05 -46.38 -20.34
N HIS A 918 -29.55 -47.51 -20.84
CA HIS A 918 -29.29 -48.82 -20.23
C HIS A 918 -27.79 -49.07 -20.10
N GLY A 919 -27.33 -49.38 -18.88
CA GLY A 919 -25.92 -49.64 -18.56
C GLY A 919 -25.05 -48.42 -18.25
N ASN A 920 -25.59 -47.19 -18.32
CA ASN A 920 -24.87 -45.94 -18.00
C ASN A 920 -25.50 -45.22 -16.80
N PRO A 921 -24.74 -44.36 -16.08
CA PRO A 921 -25.29 -43.53 -15.01
C PRO A 921 -26.39 -42.59 -15.51
N VAL A 922 -27.39 -42.33 -14.67
CA VAL A 922 -28.56 -41.51 -15.04
C VAL A 922 -28.12 -40.05 -15.14
N ARG A 923 -28.28 -39.44 -16.31
CA ARG A 923 -27.92 -38.03 -16.51
C ARG A 923 -29.11 -37.13 -16.22
N VAL A 924 -28.98 -36.29 -15.21
CA VAL A 924 -30.01 -35.32 -14.79
C VAL A 924 -29.62 -33.95 -15.32
N HIS A 925 -30.47 -33.35 -16.15
CA HIS A 925 -30.36 -31.97 -16.58
C HIS A 925 -31.21 -31.10 -15.67
N PHE A 926 -30.61 -30.06 -15.10
CA PHE A 926 -31.28 -29.14 -14.19
C PHE A 926 -30.86 -27.71 -14.49
N LYS A 927 -31.59 -26.77 -13.92
CA LYS A 927 -31.37 -25.34 -14.07
C LYS A 927 -31.37 -24.70 -12.71
N ALA A 928 -30.31 -23.99 -12.39
CA ALA A 928 -30.28 -23.11 -11.24
C ALA A 928 -30.65 -21.69 -11.68
N GLU A 929 -31.52 -21.03 -10.91
CA GLU A 929 -31.92 -19.64 -11.08
C GLU A 929 -31.39 -18.83 -9.89
N VAL A 930 -30.49 -17.88 -10.15
CA VAL A 930 -29.92 -16.97 -9.15
C VAL A 930 -30.41 -15.55 -9.42
N ALA A 931 -30.92 -14.88 -8.40
CA ALA A 931 -31.45 -13.53 -8.52
C ALA A 931 -31.31 -12.73 -7.22
N PHE A 932 -31.45 -11.41 -7.31
CA PHE A 932 -31.62 -10.56 -6.14
C PHE A 932 -33.10 -10.38 -5.80
N MET A 933 -33.42 -10.32 -4.51
CA MET A 933 -34.76 -10.00 -4.00
C MET A 933 -34.94 -8.51 -3.73
N ASN A 934 -33.86 -7.72 -3.81
CA ASN A 934 -33.92 -6.27 -3.68
C ASN A 934 -34.75 -5.66 -4.82
N GLU A 935 -35.49 -4.58 -4.54
CA GLU A 935 -36.22 -3.83 -5.58
C GLU A 935 -35.29 -3.31 -6.69
N LYS A 936 -34.10 -2.86 -6.29
CA LYS A 936 -33.01 -2.47 -7.20
C LYS A 936 -31.84 -3.41 -7.00
N CYS A 937 -31.28 -3.93 -8.09
CA CYS A 937 -30.13 -4.82 -8.02
C CYS A 937 -28.94 -4.09 -7.34
N PRO A 938 -28.43 -4.64 -6.22
CA PRO A 938 -27.37 -4.00 -5.45
C PRO A 938 -26.02 -4.21 -6.14
N THR A 939 -25.67 -3.29 -7.04
CA THR A 939 -24.38 -3.34 -7.76
C THR A 939 -23.19 -3.00 -6.87
N THR A 940 -23.42 -2.24 -5.80
CA THR A 940 -22.42 -1.87 -4.80
C THR A 940 -22.98 -1.97 -3.38
N PHE A 941 -22.15 -2.36 -2.43
CA PHE A 941 -22.45 -2.34 -1.00
C PHE A 941 -21.25 -1.77 -0.23
N GLN A 942 -21.45 -0.82 0.67
CA GLN A 942 -20.37 -0.10 1.37
C GLN A 942 -19.27 0.43 0.41
N ARG A 943 -19.68 0.98 -0.74
CA ARG A 943 -18.78 1.48 -1.82
C ARG A 943 -17.93 0.41 -2.51
N ARG A 944 -18.18 -0.88 -2.27
CA ARG A 944 -17.49 -2.00 -2.93
C ARG A 944 -18.41 -2.67 -3.96
N PRO A 945 -17.88 -3.10 -5.12
CA PRO A 945 -18.67 -3.80 -6.12
C PRO A 945 -19.09 -5.19 -5.61
N VAL A 946 -20.38 -5.51 -5.76
CA VAL A 946 -20.92 -6.81 -5.33
C VAL A 946 -20.62 -7.87 -6.39
N HIS A 947 -20.10 -9.01 -5.92
CA HIS A 947 -19.88 -10.21 -6.72
C HIS A 947 -20.61 -11.38 -6.05
N VAL A 948 -21.20 -12.24 -6.87
CA VAL A 948 -21.97 -13.40 -6.47
C VAL A 948 -21.19 -14.66 -6.87
N CYS A 949 -20.90 -15.51 -5.90
CA CYS A 949 -20.42 -16.87 -6.10
C CYS A 949 -21.62 -17.83 -6.15
N PHE A 950 -21.68 -18.62 -7.20
CA PHE A 950 -22.56 -19.76 -7.36
C PHE A 950 -21.74 -21.05 -7.30
N LEU A 951 -22.18 -22.01 -6.50
CA LEU A 951 -21.57 -23.33 -6.38
C LEU A 951 -22.67 -24.39 -6.44
N ALA A 952 -22.53 -25.38 -7.32
CA ALA A 952 -23.40 -26.55 -7.35
C ALA A 952 -22.58 -27.78 -6.97
N GLU A 953 -23.12 -28.60 -6.06
CA GLU A 953 -22.50 -29.85 -5.60
C GLU A 953 -23.51 -30.98 -5.52
N THR A 954 -23.02 -32.21 -5.54
CA THR A 954 -23.83 -33.40 -5.23
C THR A 954 -23.74 -33.73 -3.73
N SER A 955 -24.65 -34.57 -3.25
CA SER A 955 -24.62 -35.13 -1.89
C SER A 955 -23.34 -35.91 -1.56
N ASN A 956 -22.63 -36.38 -2.59
CA ASN A 956 -21.34 -37.06 -2.45
C ASN A 956 -20.16 -36.07 -2.46
N SER A 957 -20.44 -34.77 -2.29
CA SER A 957 -19.45 -33.70 -2.22
C SER A 957 -18.63 -33.48 -3.51
N LEU A 958 -19.11 -34.00 -4.65
CA LEU A 958 -18.55 -33.71 -5.95
C LEU A 958 -19.02 -32.32 -6.42
N MET A 959 -18.08 -31.47 -6.80
CA MET A 959 -18.37 -30.17 -7.40
C MET A 959 -18.91 -30.35 -8.82
N ILE A 960 -20.05 -29.73 -9.14
CA ILE A 960 -20.68 -29.76 -10.47
C ILE A 960 -20.26 -28.51 -11.27
N ASP A 961 -20.38 -27.33 -10.67
CA ASP A 961 -20.03 -26.06 -11.31
C ASP A 961 -19.73 -24.99 -10.26
N PHE A 962 -18.81 -24.09 -10.59
CA PHE A 962 -18.54 -22.89 -9.80
C PHE A 962 -18.47 -21.67 -10.72
N ARG A 963 -19.21 -20.61 -10.37
CA ARG A 963 -19.20 -19.35 -11.11
C ARG A 963 -19.11 -18.16 -10.19
N ARG A 964 -18.27 -17.21 -10.56
CA ARG A 964 -18.19 -15.88 -9.95
C ARG A 964 -18.70 -14.82 -10.92
N MET A 965 -19.74 -14.10 -10.53
CA MET A 965 -20.47 -13.17 -11.40
C MET A 965 -20.53 -11.80 -10.75
N SER A 966 -20.37 -10.73 -11.53
CA SER A 966 -20.62 -9.37 -11.02
C SER A 966 -22.13 -9.15 -10.89
N ALA A 967 -22.57 -8.54 -9.80
CA ALA A 967 -23.98 -8.17 -9.61
C ALA A 967 -24.50 -7.30 -10.76
N SER A 968 -23.65 -6.47 -11.37
CA SER A 968 -24.00 -5.65 -12.54
C SER A 968 -24.40 -6.45 -13.79
N LYS A 969 -24.03 -7.73 -13.87
CA LYS A 969 -24.40 -8.62 -14.98
C LYS A 969 -25.69 -9.41 -14.71
N ILE A 970 -26.17 -9.41 -13.46
CA ILE A 970 -27.38 -10.11 -13.03
C ILE A 970 -28.54 -9.11 -13.14
N HIS A 971 -29.29 -9.16 -14.25
CA HIS A 971 -30.36 -8.18 -14.51
C HIS A 971 -31.59 -8.45 -13.63
N SER A 972 -32.25 -9.58 -13.86
CA SER A 972 -33.47 -10.00 -13.14
C SER A 972 -33.32 -11.42 -12.58
N ILE A 973 -32.99 -12.38 -13.44
CA ILE A 973 -32.70 -13.76 -13.09
C ILE A 973 -31.54 -14.24 -13.96
N GLN A 974 -30.48 -14.74 -13.34
CA GLN A 974 -29.43 -15.45 -14.03
C GLN A 974 -29.74 -16.94 -14.03
N GLU A 975 -29.95 -17.47 -15.22
CA GLU A 975 -30.22 -18.88 -15.43
C GLU A 975 -28.92 -19.63 -15.74
N ILE A 976 -28.71 -20.75 -15.06
CA ILE A 976 -27.50 -21.57 -15.16
C ILE A 976 -27.94 -23.01 -15.47
N PRO A 977 -28.02 -23.39 -16.76
CA PRO A 977 -28.33 -24.76 -17.15
C PRO A 977 -27.11 -25.66 -16.89
N LEU A 978 -27.34 -26.78 -16.21
CA LEU A 978 -26.34 -27.74 -15.78
C LEU A 978 -26.81 -29.16 -16.01
N HIS A 979 -25.87 -30.10 -15.94
CA HIS A 979 -26.16 -31.52 -15.96
C HIS A 979 -25.19 -32.25 -15.04
N VAL A 980 -25.64 -33.36 -14.48
CA VAL A 980 -24.82 -34.23 -13.63
C VAL A 980 -25.19 -35.68 -13.86
N GLU A 981 -24.20 -36.55 -13.73
CA GLU A 981 -24.39 -37.99 -13.76
C GLU A 981 -24.59 -38.52 -12.35
N MET A 982 -25.71 -39.18 -12.13
CA MET A 982 -26.09 -39.74 -10.84
C MET A 982 -25.73 -41.22 -10.83
N GLY A 983 -25.04 -41.66 -9.77
CA GLY A 983 -24.64 -43.04 -9.53
C GLY A 983 -25.53 -43.78 -8.55
N SER A 984 -26.40 -43.08 -7.81
CA SER A 984 -27.33 -43.68 -6.84
C SER A 984 -28.68 -42.95 -6.83
N PRO A 985 -29.80 -43.67 -6.54
CA PRO A 985 -31.13 -43.08 -6.46
C PRO A 985 -31.29 -42.05 -5.33
N ASP A 986 -30.48 -42.14 -4.27
CA ASP A 986 -30.58 -41.26 -3.09
C ASP A 986 -29.74 -39.98 -3.22
N GLN A 987 -28.97 -39.86 -4.29
CA GLN A 987 -28.15 -38.67 -4.52
C GLN A 987 -29.04 -37.45 -4.78
N HIS A 988 -28.68 -36.34 -4.15
CA HIS A 988 -29.33 -35.04 -4.34
C HIS A 988 -28.31 -33.98 -4.75
N ILE A 989 -28.81 -32.88 -5.32
CA ILE A 989 -28.00 -31.77 -5.82
C ILE A 989 -28.28 -30.56 -4.95
N THR A 990 -27.24 -29.92 -4.46
CA THR A 990 -27.36 -28.68 -3.68
C THR A 990 -26.70 -27.54 -4.42
N CYS A 991 -27.44 -26.46 -4.64
CA CYS A 991 -26.98 -25.24 -5.26
C CYS A 991 -26.88 -24.15 -4.21
N TYR A 992 -25.72 -23.50 -4.10
CA TYR A 992 -25.46 -22.38 -3.21
C TYR A 992 -25.26 -21.09 -4.00
N ALA A 993 -25.79 -19.99 -3.49
CA ALA A 993 -25.51 -18.64 -3.96
C ALA A 993 -25.13 -17.75 -2.79
N MET A 994 -24.07 -16.97 -2.92
CA MET A 994 -23.55 -16.11 -1.85
C MET A 994 -22.82 -14.91 -2.44
N CYS A 995 -22.72 -13.80 -1.71
CA CYS A 995 -21.82 -12.71 -2.07
C CYS A 995 -20.40 -13.02 -1.57
N ASP A 996 -19.36 -12.59 -2.28
CA ASP A 996 -17.96 -12.94 -1.94
C ASP A 996 -17.51 -12.45 -0.56
N ASP A 997 -17.84 -11.19 -0.24
CA ASP A 997 -17.22 -10.44 0.87
C ASP A 997 -18.27 -9.96 1.90
N ILE A 998 -19.50 -10.44 1.81
CA ILE A 998 -20.63 -9.96 2.63
C ILE A 998 -21.18 -11.13 3.43
N ALA A 999 -21.02 -11.06 4.75
CA ALA A 999 -21.47 -12.12 5.65
C ALA A 999 -23.01 -12.16 5.72
N GLY A 1000 -23.57 -13.37 5.88
CA GLY A 1000 -25.02 -13.58 5.98
C GLY A 1000 -25.76 -13.64 4.65
N THR A 1001 -25.05 -13.67 3.51
CA THR A 1001 -25.66 -13.67 2.17
C THR A 1001 -25.85 -15.08 1.58
N LEU A 1002 -25.39 -16.12 2.25
CA LEU A 1002 -25.48 -17.50 1.77
C LEU A 1002 -26.94 -17.96 1.68
N ARG A 1003 -27.30 -18.52 0.52
CA ARG A 1003 -28.56 -19.21 0.26
C ARG A 1003 -28.28 -20.54 -0.41
N SER A 1004 -29.14 -21.51 -0.16
CA SER A 1004 -29.06 -22.84 -0.74
C SER A 1004 -30.42 -23.31 -1.23
N ALA A 1005 -30.43 -24.10 -2.30
CA ALA A 1005 -31.59 -24.83 -2.77
C ALA A 1005 -31.18 -26.26 -3.12
N GLU A 1006 -32.03 -27.22 -2.77
CA GLU A 1006 -31.78 -28.65 -2.96
C GLU A 1006 -32.74 -29.21 -4.02
N LEU A 1007 -32.22 -30.03 -4.94
CA LEU A 1007 -33.00 -30.80 -5.89
C LEU A 1007 -32.83 -32.28 -5.57
N ARG A 1008 -33.93 -32.96 -5.25
CA ARG A 1008 -34.01 -34.41 -5.13
C ARG A 1008 -34.65 -34.98 -6.40
N PRO A 1009 -33.90 -35.66 -7.27
CA PRO A 1009 -34.44 -36.09 -8.56
C PRO A 1009 -35.48 -37.21 -8.50
N ALA A 1010 -35.69 -37.83 -7.34
CA ALA A 1010 -36.63 -38.93 -7.11
C ALA A 1010 -36.51 -40.03 -8.19
N LEU A 1011 -35.30 -40.57 -8.35
CA LEU A 1011 -34.99 -41.58 -9.37
C LEU A 1011 -35.36 -42.99 -8.85
N PRO A 1012 -36.13 -43.79 -9.61
CA PRO A 1012 -36.40 -45.17 -9.24
C PRO A 1012 -35.10 -45.99 -9.13
N ALA A 1013 -34.99 -46.84 -8.11
CA ALA A 1013 -33.84 -47.72 -7.89
C ALA A 1013 -33.57 -48.66 -9.09
N SER A 1014 -34.61 -48.97 -9.89
CA SER A 1014 -34.51 -49.80 -11.10
C SER A 1014 -33.67 -49.19 -12.24
N LEU A 1015 -33.34 -47.90 -12.17
CA LEU A 1015 -32.54 -47.21 -13.17
C LEU A 1015 -31.03 -47.34 -12.95
N PHE A 1016 -30.61 -47.91 -11.81
CA PHE A 1016 -29.21 -48.09 -11.45
C PHE A 1016 -28.86 -49.58 -11.50
N PRO A 1017 -27.67 -49.95 -12.00
CA PRO A 1017 -27.23 -51.33 -11.97
C PRO A 1017 -27.11 -51.81 -10.52
N PHE A 1018 -27.83 -52.88 -10.17
CA PHE A 1018 -27.65 -53.59 -8.91
C PHE A 1018 -26.22 -54.13 -8.86
N TYR A 1019 -25.35 -53.56 -8.04
CA TYR A 1019 -24.18 -54.29 -7.56
C TYR A 1019 -24.69 -55.36 -6.59
N SER A 1020 -24.81 -56.60 -7.06
CA SER A 1020 -24.83 -57.74 -6.14
C SER A 1020 -23.48 -57.78 -5.45
N SER A 1021 -23.44 -57.56 -4.14
CA SER A 1021 -22.31 -57.90 -3.30
C SER A 1021 -22.07 -59.41 -3.36
N LYS A 1022 -21.24 -59.85 -4.30
CA LYS A 1022 -20.48 -61.10 -4.18
C LYS A 1022 -19.10 -60.69 -3.67
N ASP A 1023 -18.97 -60.67 -2.35
CA ASP A 1023 -17.76 -60.99 -1.56
C ASP A 1023 -17.94 -60.44 -0.14
N SER A 1024 -18.83 -61.07 0.62
CA SER A 1024 -18.78 -61.10 2.08
C SER A 1024 -19.76 -62.16 2.59
N ASP A 1025 -19.46 -63.42 2.31
CA ASP A 1025 -20.08 -64.56 2.98
C ASP A 1025 -19.00 -65.62 3.24
N GLU A 1026 -18.10 -65.31 4.17
CA GLU A 1026 -17.59 -66.32 5.07
C GLU A 1026 -17.79 -65.87 6.51
N THR A 1027 -18.48 -66.72 7.25
CA THR A 1027 -18.64 -66.76 8.72
C THR A 1027 -19.57 -65.74 9.35
N SER A 1028 -20.84 -66.14 9.51
CA SER A 1028 -21.58 -65.99 10.78
C SER A 1028 -22.91 -66.77 10.73
N GLN A 1029 -22.85 -68.07 11.05
CA GLN A 1029 -24.03 -68.85 11.37
C GLN A 1029 -24.71 -68.29 12.63
N LYS A 1030 -26.00 -67.98 12.53
CA LYS A 1030 -26.89 -67.76 13.67
C LYS A 1030 -27.19 -69.10 14.34
N HIS A 1031 -26.94 -69.19 15.64
CA HIS A 1031 -27.73 -70.04 16.53
C HIS A 1031 -28.46 -69.14 17.54
N MET A 1032 -29.78 -69.22 17.56
CA MET A 1032 -30.58 -68.89 18.74
C MET A 1032 -31.13 -70.20 19.30
N MET A 1033 -30.96 -70.43 20.60
CA MET A 1033 -32.01 -70.99 21.46
C MET A 1033 -31.68 -70.83 22.95
N ASN A 1034 -32.75 -70.94 23.73
CA ASN A 1034 -33.01 -70.51 25.09
C ASN A 1034 -32.28 -71.24 26.24
N MET A 1035 -32.26 -70.52 27.38
CA MET A 1035 -32.48 -70.97 28.77
C MET A 1035 -31.42 -71.79 29.54
N SER A 1036 -31.37 -71.44 30.84
CA SER A 1036 -30.96 -72.20 32.03
C SER A 1036 -29.53 -72.04 32.61
N ARG A 1037 -29.49 -71.54 33.87
CA ARG A 1037 -28.45 -71.71 34.92
C ARG A 1037 -28.40 -73.19 35.39
N PRO A 1038 -27.48 -73.70 36.27
CA PRO A 1038 -26.55 -73.00 37.21
C PRO A 1038 -25.15 -73.64 37.50
N ARG A 1039 -24.32 -72.94 38.31
CA ARG A 1039 -23.22 -73.42 39.23
C ARG A 1039 -21.94 -74.02 38.57
N SER A 1040 -20.70 -73.90 39.07
CA SER A 1040 -20.09 -73.46 40.35
C SER A 1040 -18.54 -73.42 40.24
N ASN A 1041 -17.91 -72.76 41.23
CA ASN A 1041 -16.49 -72.79 41.68
C ASN A 1041 -15.50 -71.75 41.07
N THR A 1042 -15.23 -70.62 41.75
CA THR A 1042 -14.11 -70.36 42.73
C THR A 1042 -12.72 -70.62 42.13
N SER A 1043 -11.74 -69.70 42.16
CA SER A 1043 -11.44 -68.71 43.21
C SER A 1043 -10.30 -67.73 42.80
N LEU A 1044 -10.41 -66.49 43.33
CA LEU A 1044 -9.35 -65.52 43.68
C LEU A 1044 -8.73 -64.70 42.50
N ARG A 1045 -8.57 -63.36 42.55
CA ARG A 1045 -8.54 -62.43 43.70
C ARG A 1045 -8.65 -60.96 43.24
N VAL A 1046 -9.34 -60.17 44.09
CA VAL A 1046 -9.27 -58.70 44.33
C VAL A 1046 -10.19 -57.74 43.52
N LYS A 1047 -10.92 -56.95 44.31
CA LYS A 1047 -12.04 -56.00 44.08
C LYS A 1047 -11.52 -54.52 44.08
N PRO A 1048 -12.38 -53.48 44.19
CA PRO A 1048 -13.33 -52.95 43.20
C PRO A 1048 -13.17 -51.40 43.02
N ASN A 1049 -13.76 -50.80 41.98
CA ASN A 1049 -14.55 -49.57 42.16
C ASN A 1049 -15.34 -49.11 40.91
N LYS A 1050 -16.59 -48.78 41.23
CA LYS A 1050 -17.66 -47.96 40.64
C LYS A 1050 -17.44 -47.14 39.35
N GLU A 1051 -18.43 -47.33 38.47
CA GLU A 1051 -19.12 -46.39 37.55
C GLU A 1051 -18.63 -44.93 37.50
N TYR A 1052 -18.41 -44.42 36.29
CA TYR A 1052 -19.07 -43.22 35.73
C TYR A 1052 -18.89 -43.17 34.20
N ASN A 1053 -19.94 -42.67 33.52
CA ASN A 1053 -20.00 -42.29 32.10
C ASN A 1053 -18.79 -41.49 31.62
N LEU A 1054 -18.36 -41.67 30.35
CA LEU A 1054 -18.01 -40.58 29.44
C LEU A 1054 -17.73 -41.06 28.01
N ASP A 1055 -18.36 -40.39 27.04
CA ASP A 1055 -17.97 -40.32 25.63
C ASP A 1055 -16.51 -39.85 25.50
N SER A 1056 -15.75 -40.49 24.62
CA SER A 1056 -14.41 -40.04 24.20
C SER A 1056 -14.24 -40.24 22.70
N PHE A 1057 -14.30 -39.14 21.97
CA PHE A 1057 -13.87 -39.01 20.59
C PHE A 1057 -12.33 -38.93 20.52
N GLY A 1058 -11.78 -39.68 19.57
CA GLY A 1058 -10.36 -39.91 19.38
C GLY A 1058 -9.54 -38.70 18.92
N SER A 1059 -8.28 -38.78 19.33
CA SER A 1059 -7.11 -37.95 19.05
C SER A 1059 -6.77 -37.79 17.56
N ASP A 1060 -6.70 -36.54 17.08
CA ASP A 1060 -6.05 -36.12 15.83
C ASP A 1060 -4.76 -35.34 16.17
N ASP A 1061 -3.61 -36.03 16.15
CA ASP A 1061 -2.29 -35.46 16.47
C ASP A 1061 -1.18 -35.85 15.49
N SER A 1062 -1.50 -36.29 14.26
CA SER A 1062 -0.51 -36.77 13.28
C SER A 1062 -0.07 -35.76 12.21
N LEU A 1063 -0.42 -34.48 12.32
CA LEU A 1063 -0.02 -33.46 11.33
C LEU A 1063 1.06 -32.48 11.81
N PHE A 1064 1.37 -32.46 13.10
CA PHE A 1064 2.37 -31.55 13.66
C PHE A 1064 3.79 -32.15 13.71
N ASN A 1065 3.93 -33.47 13.58
CA ASN A 1065 5.24 -34.16 13.65
C ASN A 1065 5.72 -34.76 12.30
N ASP A 1066 4.84 -35.03 11.33
CA ASP A 1066 5.22 -35.72 10.08
C ASP A 1066 5.98 -34.85 9.05
N LEU A 1067 6.15 -33.55 9.31
CA LEU A 1067 6.93 -32.64 8.45
C LEU A 1067 8.42 -32.56 8.80
N LEU A 1068 8.88 -33.33 9.79
CA LEU A 1068 10.30 -33.41 10.17
C LEU A 1068 11.02 -34.68 9.65
N GLU A 1069 10.31 -35.66 9.08
CA GLU A 1069 10.91 -36.97 8.72
C GLU A 1069 10.95 -37.31 7.22
N THR A 1070 10.42 -36.48 6.32
CA THR A 1070 10.61 -36.71 4.87
C THR A 1070 11.92 -36.09 4.37
N GLY A 1071 13.00 -36.86 4.53
CA GLY A 1071 14.34 -36.52 4.09
C GLY A 1071 14.46 -36.37 2.57
N LEU A 1072 14.31 -35.14 2.06
CA LEU A 1072 14.78 -34.70 0.74
C LEU A 1072 15.31 -33.25 0.82
N ILE A 1073 16.36 -33.03 1.62
CA ILE A 1073 17.19 -31.81 1.58
C ILE A 1073 18.65 -32.20 1.85
N PRO A 1074 19.58 -32.11 0.88
CA PRO A 1074 21.00 -32.16 1.19
C PRO A 1074 21.40 -30.87 1.92
N ARG A 1075 21.94 -31.03 3.13
CA ARG A 1075 22.56 -29.98 3.94
C ARG A 1075 23.57 -29.18 3.14
N LEU A 1076 23.35 -27.88 2.96
CA LEU A 1076 24.40 -26.90 2.67
C LEU A 1076 24.16 -25.64 3.50
N PHE A 1077 25.26 -25.14 4.07
CA PHE A 1077 25.49 -23.96 4.92
C PHE A 1077 25.48 -24.12 6.45
N PRO A 1078 26.65 -23.96 7.08
CA PRO A 1078 26.82 -23.20 8.31
C PRO A 1078 27.36 -21.77 8.03
N PHE A 1079 27.13 -20.89 9.00
CA PHE A 1079 27.63 -19.51 9.17
C PHE A 1079 26.94 -18.40 8.36
N VAL A 1080 26.19 -17.53 9.05
CA VAL A 1080 26.63 -16.16 9.37
C VAL A 1080 25.96 -15.76 10.70
N GLN A 1081 26.80 -15.26 11.61
CA GLN A 1081 26.46 -14.57 12.85
C GLN A 1081 26.41 -13.07 12.58
#